data_AF-N6VTR3-F1
#
_entry.id   AF-N6VTR3-F1
#
_cell.length_a   1.000
_cell.length_b   1.000
_cell.length_c   1.000
_cell.angle_alpha   90.00
_cell.angle_beta   90.00
_cell.angle_gamma   90.00
#
_symmetry.space_group_name_H-M   'P 1'
#
loop_
_entity.id
_entity.type
_entity.pdbx_description
1 polymer ?
#
loop_
_entity_poly.entity_id
_entity_poly.type
_entity_poly.pdbx_seq_one_letter_code
_entity_poly.pdbx_strand_id
1 'polypeptide(L)'
;MFKKTLISLAVASSVGLSGCLDDGSSGKNANPDYDITDTTIDRSLVRPLYNPNPLVSDAEFPINSDLILLLGASQSANFDFTGTSSGTSPADDAVRRLGGFSTSGAFNVRFDGSLDPNTVALNQTVFLLPLNVKPAVASAPNALPPTNPSGINSDNPFSTDPDVQPNVRVEVVSLDGGQNNAIRIVPLEPLAEDQKFLVTVTTGVKGANGKPIDRAVQDKALADGELGNPALGTVKTLLQSLDSLGNGFLKARGIPGSSAISYTFTTNSEMDVLRAMTAPAAAIPSDANGATYLTALGQKIAFTAQLKAVRDNYPTLNFSELTAKLAELGEKAAKLQADPSYANSLTTQELQAITALGQAQAIQPNIEAAITSQVATTIHVPQPRPSFFYPSEPASTLATIQGIAATDPGNSIVAAATQVRVSQGAIALPYFQQLPGDGGAGIVNGSWTGSTDLEANLNDELTGGGSPIFQFLRDTDGKLNVNGYFPFPQQRATVTVPIVAYHPAIEDSGTPQPERPASCVDANLPNGVTIFQHGITVDRSVSMLPGILLANQACQTVIAIDQPLHGLAGDSAGTVAGLDPLDSQALKNTVNAVISGGVPQQTEDALKALINADYIGERHFYYTANSQLQPVEANLSSVSSGSLFINPLNMANSRDNLRQGVVDLLNVAASTQTFALDGTAGVLAGSEVNFVGHSLGGISGTTFASLSNNTVLNATLNGLYDQNPATASFDYPAMFSVSLHNTGGQVTRLIENSPALSSRILGGLAAQGVSQGSADFENFFYIFQSVMDSTDPVSFAKDLGTSTRNILISEVVGDDTVPNEANVNPLGNAFSAPLAGTEPLMALIDLGSEGNSGILANGTGVSLVTSNSSANQGALPAASFFAGDNPCADANHGTFVGPQTQADPEDLRCPGGSNTVAAFAEMVRQTALTINDVPVLTTTAPGNVANLNVLGSSDTVENALDQDE
;
A
#
# COMPACT_ATOMS: atom_id res chain seq x y z
N MET A 1 -11.31 -13.90 30.47
CA MET A 1 -11.07 -13.02 31.64
C MET A 1 -10.27 -11.83 31.13
N PHE A 2 -10.84 -10.61 31.15
CA PHE A 2 -10.13 -9.40 30.75
C PHE A 2 -8.93 -9.20 31.69
N LYS A 3 -7.72 -8.99 31.17
CA LYS A 3 -6.60 -8.61 32.04
C LYS A 3 -6.90 -7.22 32.61
N LYS A 4 -6.63 -7.00 33.90
CA LYS A 4 -6.92 -5.77 34.66
C LYS A 4 -6.16 -4.52 34.17
N THR A 5 -5.63 -4.54 32.94
CA THR A 5 -4.48 -3.72 32.53
C THR A 5 -4.53 -3.32 31.05
N LEU A 6 -5.69 -3.01 30.47
CA LEU A 6 -5.64 -1.90 29.50
C LEU A 6 -5.37 -0.68 30.37
N ILE A 7 -4.20 -0.05 30.25
CA ILE A 7 -3.96 1.14 31.06
C ILE A 7 -5.07 2.11 30.72
N SER A 8 -5.85 2.52 31.72
CA SER A 8 -6.78 3.61 31.55
C SER A 8 -5.93 4.86 31.46
N LEU A 9 -5.52 5.24 30.25
CA LEU A 9 -5.00 6.58 30.00
C LEU A 9 -6.19 7.51 30.24
N ALA A 10 -6.34 8.00 31.48
CA ALA A 10 -7.36 8.97 31.85
C ALA A 10 -6.83 10.37 31.54
N VAL A 11 -6.41 10.61 30.29
CA VAL A 11 -5.81 11.89 29.90
C VAL A 11 -6.55 12.41 28.67
N ALA A 12 -7.42 13.39 28.88
CA ALA A 12 -8.02 14.14 27.78
C ALA A 12 -6.97 15.13 27.27
N SER A 13 -6.28 14.79 26.20
CA SER A 13 -5.20 15.60 25.61
C SER A 13 -5.59 16.14 24.24
N SER A 14 -5.26 17.41 24.01
CA SER A 14 -5.15 17.98 22.66
C SER A 14 -3.67 18.03 22.30
N VAL A 15 -3.14 16.92 21.80
CA VAL A 15 -1.82 16.94 21.17
C VAL A 15 -2.04 17.46 19.75
N GLY A 16 -1.75 18.74 19.55
CA GLY A 16 -1.49 19.26 18.22
C GLY A 16 -0.11 18.78 17.82
N LEU A 17 0.01 18.11 16.67
CA LEU A 17 1.31 17.84 16.06
C LEU A 17 1.85 19.17 15.51
N SER A 18 2.31 20.05 16.42
CA SER A 18 2.87 21.34 16.05
C SER A 18 4.07 21.11 15.13
N GLY A 19 3.89 21.38 13.82
CA GLY A 19 4.91 21.17 12.80
C GLY A 19 4.45 20.37 11.56
N CYS A 20 3.36 19.60 11.64
CA CYS A 20 2.94 18.76 10.51
C CYS A 20 2.12 19.48 9.41
N LEU A 21 2.41 20.77 9.15
CA LEU A 21 1.63 21.76 8.37
C LEU A 21 0.57 22.50 9.22
N ASP A 22 1.00 23.14 10.32
CA ASP A 22 0.19 24.22 10.92
C ASP A 22 -0.13 25.23 9.81
N ASP A 23 -1.41 25.56 9.64
CA ASP A 23 -1.82 26.62 8.74
C ASP A 23 -1.00 27.87 9.08
N GLY A 24 -0.32 28.45 8.09
CA GLY A 24 0.62 29.56 8.27
C GLY A 24 0.02 30.85 8.88
N SER A 25 -1.15 30.78 9.51
CA SER A 25 -1.82 31.80 10.30
C SER A 25 -1.77 31.51 11.80
N SER A 26 -0.59 31.47 12.39
CA SER A 26 -0.45 32.02 13.73
C SER A 26 0.79 32.90 13.80
N GLY A 27 0.55 34.19 13.98
CA GLY A 27 1.56 35.07 14.58
C GLY A 27 1.87 34.49 15.95
N LYS A 28 2.85 33.60 16.03
CA LYS A 28 3.48 33.23 17.29
C LYS A 28 4.12 34.52 17.80
N ASN A 29 3.36 35.27 18.59
CA ASN A 29 3.94 36.23 19.51
C ASN A 29 4.98 35.43 20.27
N ALA A 30 6.25 35.76 20.08
CA ALA A 30 7.29 35.33 21.00
C ALA A 30 6.76 35.66 22.39
N ASN A 31 6.37 34.63 23.15
CA ASN A 31 6.09 34.82 24.56
C ASN A 31 7.34 35.54 25.13
N PRO A 32 7.16 36.53 26.01
CA PRO A 32 8.31 37.17 26.65
C PRO A 32 9.22 36.08 27.21
N ASP A 33 10.46 36.06 26.73
CA ASP A 33 11.50 35.16 27.20
C ASP A 33 11.79 35.54 28.65
N TYR A 34 11.17 34.83 29.58
CA TYR A 34 11.46 34.98 30.99
C TYR A 34 12.78 34.27 31.23
N ASP A 35 13.85 35.07 31.34
CA ASP A 35 15.22 34.66 31.62
C ASP A 35 15.35 34.14 33.07
N ILE A 36 14.53 33.16 33.45
CA ILE A 36 14.67 32.39 34.69
C ILE A 36 15.57 31.22 34.33
N THR A 37 16.87 31.41 34.51
CA THR A 37 17.85 30.34 34.34
C THR A 37 17.71 29.37 35.52
N ASP A 38 17.04 28.24 35.30
CA ASP A 38 17.07 27.14 36.26
C ASP A 38 18.51 26.63 36.41
N THR A 39 19.08 26.87 37.59
CA THR A 39 20.46 26.50 37.94
C THR A 39 20.61 25.03 38.36
N THR A 40 19.51 24.28 38.45
CA THR A 40 19.50 22.87 38.82
C THR A 40 19.68 21.93 37.62
N ILE A 41 19.53 22.44 36.39
CA ILE A 41 19.70 21.68 35.15
C ILE A 41 21.13 21.88 34.62
N ASP A 42 21.87 20.79 34.44
CA ASP A 42 23.16 20.84 33.74
C ASP A 42 22.95 21.03 32.24
N ARG A 43 22.96 22.29 31.79
CA ARG A 43 22.83 22.69 30.37
C ARG A 43 24.03 22.33 29.50
N SER A 44 25.08 21.74 30.06
CA SER A 44 26.20 21.22 29.27
C SER A 44 25.98 19.79 28.77
N LEU A 45 24.93 19.11 29.23
CA LEU A 45 24.54 17.79 28.71
C LEU A 45 23.56 17.96 27.55
N VAL A 46 23.76 17.16 26.50
CA VAL A 46 22.80 17.02 25.40
C VAL A 46 21.71 16.03 25.81
N ARG A 47 20.45 16.33 25.48
CA ARG A 47 19.27 15.55 25.87
C ARG A 47 18.36 15.32 24.68
N PRO A 48 17.63 14.19 24.65
CA PRO A 48 16.60 13.98 23.65
C PRO A 48 15.49 15.02 23.83
N LEU A 49 14.92 15.48 22.72
CA LEU A 49 13.70 16.31 22.72
C LEU A 49 12.51 15.40 23.03
N TYR A 50 12.11 15.38 24.31
CA TYR A 50 11.07 14.48 24.80
C TYR A 50 10.31 15.08 25.99
N ASN A 51 9.13 15.61 25.71
CA ASN A 51 8.11 16.06 26.65
C ASN A 51 6.85 15.18 26.50
N PRO A 52 6.78 14.02 27.19
CA PRO A 52 5.69 13.06 27.06
C PRO A 52 4.39 13.46 27.78
N ASN A 53 4.28 14.70 28.27
CA ASN A 53 3.07 15.18 28.91
C ASN A 53 2.05 15.62 27.85
N PRO A 54 0.98 14.87 27.56
CA PRO A 54 0.07 15.22 26.48
C PRO A 54 -0.91 16.33 26.88
N LEU A 55 -0.86 16.85 28.11
CA LEU A 55 -1.70 17.95 28.59
C LEU A 55 -1.12 19.34 28.35
N VAL A 56 0.14 19.45 27.91
CA VAL A 56 0.79 20.73 27.64
C VAL A 56 0.81 21.02 26.15
N SER A 57 0.85 22.32 25.81
CA SER A 57 0.84 22.79 24.41
C SER A 57 2.12 22.49 23.64
N ASP A 58 3.21 22.15 24.34
CA ASP A 58 4.53 21.84 23.82
C ASP A 58 4.91 20.37 24.06
N ALA A 59 3.92 19.47 24.03
CA ALA A 59 4.16 18.03 24.06
C ALA A 59 5.06 17.66 22.88
N GLU A 60 6.12 16.90 23.14
CA GLU A 60 7.14 16.57 22.14
C GLU A 60 7.60 15.12 22.33
N PHE A 61 7.43 14.29 21.32
CA PHE A 61 7.92 12.92 21.30
C PHE A 61 8.03 12.42 19.86
N PRO A 62 8.78 11.33 19.61
CA PRO A 62 8.89 10.76 18.28
C PRO A 62 7.52 10.50 17.65
N ILE A 63 7.36 10.85 16.37
CA ILE A 63 6.09 10.74 15.64
C ILE A 63 5.58 9.30 15.52
N ASN A 64 6.47 8.33 15.74
CA ASN A 64 6.12 6.92 15.79
C ASN A 64 5.78 6.42 17.20
N SER A 65 5.67 7.26 18.22
CA SER A 65 5.38 6.77 19.58
C SER A 65 3.99 6.15 19.70
N ASP A 66 3.88 4.96 20.31
CA ASP A 66 2.62 4.31 20.65
C ASP A 66 1.71 5.21 21.51
N LEU A 67 2.26 6.21 22.20
CA LEU A 67 1.47 7.18 22.94
C LEU A 67 0.38 7.79 22.02
N ILE A 68 0.71 8.12 20.77
CA ILE A 68 -0.22 8.70 19.78
C ILE A 68 -1.43 7.79 19.54
N LEU A 69 -1.21 6.46 19.50
CA LEU A 69 -2.24 5.44 19.28
C LEU A 69 -3.07 5.12 20.54
N LEU A 70 -2.76 5.72 21.69
CA LEU A 70 -3.44 5.42 22.95
C LEU A 70 -4.19 6.62 23.54
N LEU A 71 -3.88 7.85 23.09
CA LEU A 71 -4.50 9.07 23.60
C LEU A 71 -6.02 9.14 23.32
N GLY A 72 -6.52 8.46 22.29
CA GLY A 72 -7.95 8.44 21.97
C GLY A 72 -8.79 7.57 22.92
N ALA A 73 -8.16 6.65 23.66
CA ALA A 73 -8.86 5.74 24.56
C ALA A 73 -9.55 6.43 25.76
N SER A 74 -9.14 7.66 26.10
CA SER A 74 -9.78 8.54 27.09
C SER A 74 -10.87 9.44 26.51
N GLN A 75 -10.91 9.60 25.19
CA GLN A 75 -11.66 10.69 24.53
C GLN A 75 -13.00 10.21 23.96
N SER A 76 -13.11 8.92 23.62
CA SER A 76 -14.30 8.34 23.04
C SER A 76 -14.67 7.02 23.72
N ALA A 77 -15.98 6.69 23.71
CA ALA A 77 -16.48 5.38 24.10
C ALA A 77 -16.19 4.29 23.06
N ASN A 78 -15.85 4.67 21.83
CA ASN A 78 -15.78 3.78 20.66
C ASN A 78 -14.39 3.69 20.04
N PHE A 79 -13.32 4.02 20.78
CA PHE A 79 -11.96 4.13 20.25
C PHE A 79 -11.49 2.90 19.44
N ASP A 80 -11.04 3.12 18.20
CA ASP A 80 -10.59 2.08 17.26
C ASP A 80 -9.06 1.88 17.21
N PHE A 81 -8.33 2.50 18.14
CA PHE A 81 -6.86 2.42 18.23
C PHE A 81 -6.12 3.07 17.06
N THR A 82 -6.79 3.97 16.34
CA THR A 82 -6.09 4.89 15.43
C THR A 82 -5.45 6.05 16.17
N GLY A 83 -4.46 6.68 15.53
CA GLY A 83 -3.74 7.82 16.12
C GLY A 83 -4.66 8.98 16.46
N THR A 84 -4.27 9.78 17.46
CA THR A 84 -5.03 10.99 17.82
C THR A 84 -4.22 12.24 17.52
N SER A 85 -4.83 13.18 16.79
CA SER A 85 -4.31 14.55 16.63
C SER A 85 -5.45 15.57 16.66
N SER A 86 -5.20 16.72 17.29
CA SER A 86 -6.11 17.87 17.27
C SER A 86 -5.82 18.88 16.15
N GLY A 87 -4.78 18.66 15.34
CA GLY A 87 -4.47 19.51 14.20
C GLY A 87 -5.36 19.26 12.98
N THR A 88 -5.28 20.17 12.01
CA THR A 88 -6.11 20.19 10.79
C THR A 88 -5.32 19.93 9.51
N SER A 89 -4.02 19.66 9.62
CA SER A 89 -3.18 19.37 8.46
C SER A 89 -3.54 18.04 7.78
N PRO A 90 -3.13 17.84 6.52
CA PRO A 90 -3.16 16.53 5.87
C PRO A 90 -2.50 15.40 6.68
N ALA A 91 -1.39 15.70 7.37
CA ALA A 91 -0.69 14.74 8.21
C ALA A 91 -1.45 14.44 9.51
N ASP A 92 -2.12 15.41 10.12
CA ASP A 92 -3.03 15.18 11.26
C ASP A 92 -4.21 14.30 10.86
N ASP A 93 -4.74 14.52 9.65
CA ASP A 93 -5.82 13.72 9.09
C ASP A 93 -5.38 12.28 8.83
N ALA A 94 -4.15 12.09 8.32
CA ALA A 94 -3.54 10.79 8.16
C ALA A 94 -3.33 10.07 9.50
N VAL A 95 -2.78 10.75 10.52
CA VAL A 95 -2.56 10.19 11.86
C VAL A 95 -3.86 9.67 12.47
N ARG A 96 -4.98 10.39 12.30
CA ARG A 96 -6.34 9.95 12.72
C ARG A 96 -6.83 8.66 12.06
N ARG A 97 -6.11 8.13 11.06
CA ARG A 97 -6.47 6.90 10.33
C ARG A 97 -5.41 5.80 10.49
N LEU A 98 -4.27 6.07 11.12
CA LEU A 98 -3.18 5.11 11.28
C LEU A 98 -3.48 4.10 12.38
N GLY A 99 -3.56 2.81 12.06
CA GLY A 99 -3.64 1.72 13.05
C GLY A 99 -2.28 1.28 13.61
N GLY A 100 -1.20 1.88 13.13
CA GLY A 100 0.20 1.58 13.46
C GLY A 100 1.12 2.47 12.62
N PHE A 101 2.43 2.26 12.74
CA PHE A 101 3.43 3.06 12.05
C PHE A 101 4.16 2.28 10.95
N SER A 102 4.88 3.00 10.09
CA SER A 102 5.46 2.39 8.90
C SER A 102 6.40 1.22 9.19
N THR A 103 6.35 0.21 8.32
CA THR A 103 7.34 -0.89 8.29
C THR A 103 8.61 -0.50 7.55
N SER A 104 8.54 0.44 6.61
CA SER A 104 9.64 0.80 5.70
C SER A 104 10.18 2.22 5.93
N GLY A 105 9.45 3.07 6.65
CA GLY A 105 9.80 4.46 6.88
C GLY A 105 10.95 4.64 7.88
N ALA A 106 11.91 5.51 7.53
CA ALA A 106 12.94 5.96 8.46
C ALA A 106 12.40 7.05 9.41
N PHE A 107 12.82 7.00 10.67
CA PHE A 107 12.38 7.95 11.70
C PHE A 107 13.55 8.50 12.52
N ASN A 108 13.34 9.64 13.17
CA ASN A 108 14.40 10.39 13.85
C ASN A 108 14.10 10.56 15.35
N VAL A 109 15.14 10.40 16.17
CA VAL A 109 15.16 10.82 17.58
C VAL A 109 15.98 12.10 17.67
N ARG A 110 15.33 13.22 17.99
CA ARG A 110 15.95 14.57 18.02
C ARG A 110 16.56 14.89 19.38
N PHE A 111 17.56 15.76 19.40
CA PHE A 111 18.30 16.20 20.58
C PHE A 111 18.43 17.72 20.62
N ASP A 112 18.53 18.28 21.83
CA ASP A 112 18.69 19.72 22.09
C ASP A 112 20.10 20.28 21.81
N GLY A 113 21.01 19.44 21.30
CA GLY A 113 22.39 19.80 20.97
C GLY A 113 23.09 18.77 20.10
N SER A 114 24.31 19.09 19.68
CA SER A 114 25.10 18.25 18.77
C SER A 114 25.64 16.99 19.45
N LEU A 115 25.48 15.85 18.79
CA LEU A 115 26.03 14.55 19.16
C LEU A 115 27.45 14.35 18.60
N ASP A 116 28.21 13.45 19.22
CA ASP A 116 29.43 12.86 18.64
C ASP A 116 29.04 11.60 17.83
N PRO A 117 29.11 11.64 16.48
CA PRO A 117 28.70 10.53 15.63
C PRO A 117 29.43 9.22 15.93
N ASN A 118 30.69 9.28 16.41
CA ASN A 118 31.48 8.08 16.71
C ASN A 118 30.95 7.28 17.91
N THR A 119 29.99 7.85 18.65
CA THR A 119 29.38 7.21 19.82
C THR A 119 27.98 6.68 19.56
N VAL A 120 27.45 6.89 18.34
CA VAL A 120 26.15 6.39 17.90
C VAL A 120 26.38 5.10 17.11
N ALA A 121 26.05 3.97 17.71
CA ALA A 121 26.28 2.65 17.14
C ALA A 121 25.11 1.71 17.45
N LEU A 122 24.58 1.09 16.40
CA LEU A 122 23.52 0.09 16.52
C LEU A 122 24.01 -1.10 17.36
N ASN A 123 23.13 -1.65 18.17
CA ASN A 123 23.39 -2.77 19.08
C ASN A 123 24.48 -2.53 20.13
N GLN A 124 24.94 -1.28 20.29
CA GLN A 124 25.89 -0.88 21.32
C GLN A 124 25.38 0.29 22.15
N THR A 125 24.98 1.38 21.50
CA THR A 125 24.48 2.60 22.15
C THR A 125 23.08 3.00 21.70
N VAL A 126 22.63 2.48 20.56
CA VAL A 126 21.25 2.59 20.02
C VAL A 126 20.69 1.20 19.76
N PHE A 127 19.45 0.96 20.15
CA PHE A 127 18.79 -0.34 20.03
C PHE A 127 17.38 -0.20 19.50
N LEU A 128 17.01 -1.09 18.58
CA LEU A 128 15.64 -1.35 18.15
C LEU A 128 15.33 -2.81 18.48
N LEU A 129 14.47 -3.05 19.46
CA LEU A 129 14.27 -4.39 20.04
C LEU A 129 12.83 -4.86 19.83
N PRO A 130 12.58 -5.99 19.14
CA PRO A 130 11.23 -6.53 19.01
C PRO A 130 10.73 -7.05 20.37
N LEU A 131 9.46 -6.79 20.66
CA LEU A 131 8.82 -7.10 21.94
C LEU A 131 7.74 -8.18 21.80
N ASN A 132 7.68 -9.09 22.77
CA ASN A 132 6.56 -10.03 22.90
C ASN A 132 5.41 -9.34 23.63
N VAL A 133 4.25 -9.27 22.99
CA VAL A 133 3.04 -8.68 23.55
C VAL A 133 1.99 -9.77 23.78
N LYS A 134 1.44 -9.82 24.99
CA LYS A 134 0.31 -10.70 25.31
C LYS A 134 -0.98 -10.05 24.79
N PRO A 135 -1.95 -10.82 24.27
CA PRO A 135 -3.23 -10.26 23.83
C PRO A 135 -3.96 -9.53 24.95
N ALA A 136 -4.65 -8.43 24.59
CA ALA A 136 -5.46 -7.65 25.52
C ALA A 136 -6.61 -8.50 26.09
N VAL A 137 -7.22 -9.35 25.24
CA VAL A 137 -8.29 -10.27 25.60
C VAL A 137 -7.86 -11.70 25.28
N ALA A 138 -7.46 -12.46 26.30
CA ALA A 138 -6.91 -13.81 26.10
C ALA A 138 -7.87 -14.80 25.40
N SER A 139 -9.18 -14.62 25.55
CA SER A 139 -10.20 -15.46 24.90
C SER A 139 -10.56 -15.02 23.47
N ALA A 140 -10.07 -13.85 23.05
CA ALA A 140 -10.32 -13.27 21.73
C ALA A 140 -9.08 -12.45 21.32
N PRO A 141 -7.95 -13.10 21.01
CA PRO A 141 -6.67 -12.43 20.83
C PRO A 141 -6.67 -11.29 19.82
N ASN A 142 -7.47 -11.43 18.76
CA ASN A 142 -7.57 -10.50 17.62
C ASN A 142 -8.75 -9.54 17.72
N ALA A 143 -9.42 -9.49 18.87
CA ALA A 143 -10.49 -8.51 19.10
C ALA A 143 -9.96 -7.08 19.16
N LEU A 144 -8.73 -6.89 19.65
CA LEU A 144 -8.09 -5.60 19.87
C LEU A 144 -6.61 -5.65 19.47
N PRO A 145 -6.03 -4.53 19.02
CA PRO A 145 -4.61 -4.49 18.64
C PRO A 145 -3.62 -4.59 19.81
N PRO A 146 -2.39 -5.10 19.55
CA PRO A 146 -1.30 -5.17 20.51
C PRO A 146 -0.59 -3.81 20.71
N THR A 147 -1.26 -2.68 20.44
CA THR A 147 -0.67 -1.35 20.54
C THR A 147 -0.39 -0.92 21.98
N ASN A 148 -1.07 -1.47 22.99
CA ASN A 148 -0.88 -1.06 24.39
C ASN A 148 0.40 -1.65 25.03
N PRO A 149 1.37 -0.82 25.49
CA PRO A 149 2.60 -1.28 26.13
C PRO A 149 2.40 -2.05 27.45
N SER A 150 1.25 -1.92 28.13
CA SER A 150 0.96 -2.79 29.28
C SER A 150 0.76 -4.26 28.91
N GLY A 151 0.58 -4.56 27.62
CA GLY A 151 0.53 -5.91 27.09
C GLY A 151 1.90 -6.58 27.02
N ILE A 152 3.01 -5.85 27.16
CA ILE A 152 4.36 -6.41 27.07
C ILE A 152 4.52 -7.56 28.08
N ASN A 153 5.05 -8.68 27.60
CA ASN A 153 5.24 -9.87 28.41
C ASN A 153 6.40 -9.67 29.41
N SER A 154 6.09 -9.30 30.65
CA SER A 154 7.09 -9.09 31.71
C SER A 154 8.03 -10.27 31.96
N ASP A 155 7.60 -11.50 31.68
CA ASP A 155 8.38 -12.72 31.92
C ASP A 155 9.36 -13.02 30.79
N ASN A 156 9.03 -12.57 29.57
CA ASN A 156 9.85 -12.73 28.37
C ASN A 156 9.59 -11.58 27.40
N PRO A 157 10.11 -10.37 27.68
CA PRO A 157 9.66 -9.17 26.97
C PRO A 157 10.25 -9.04 25.58
N PHE A 158 11.45 -9.58 25.30
CA PHE A 158 12.14 -9.42 24.02
C PHE A 158 11.96 -10.66 23.15
N SER A 159 11.58 -10.46 21.89
CA SER A 159 11.50 -11.57 20.93
C SER A 159 12.91 -11.98 20.48
N THR A 160 13.13 -13.28 20.40
CA THR A 160 14.33 -13.90 19.80
C THR A 160 14.00 -14.59 18.48
N ASP A 161 12.78 -14.42 17.99
CA ASP A 161 12.36 -14.95 16.70
C ASP A 161 13.17 -14.22 15.60
N PRO A 162 13.90 -14.96 14.74
CA PRO A 162 14.67 -14.36 13.65
C PRO A 162 13.81 -13.57 12.67
N ASP A 163 12.54 -13.94 12.47
CA ASP A 163 11.67 -13.36 11.44
C ASP A 163 11.19 -11.94 11.81
N VAL A 164 11.33 -11.55 13.08
CA VAL A 164 10.98 -10.21 13.58
C VAL A 164 12.18 -9.39 14.02
N GLN A 165 13.41 -9.90 13.81
CA GLN A 165 14.62 -9.10 14.07
C GLN A 165 14.75 -8.01 13.01
N PRO A 166 14.90 -6.74 13.41
CA PRO A 166 14.95 -5.65 12.46
C PRO A 166 16.32 -5.61 11.77
N ASN A 167 16.32 -5.46 10.43
CA ASN A 167 17.50 -5.07 9.67
C ASN A 167 17.47 -3.55 9.46
N VAL A 168 18.30 -2.83 10.21
CA VAL A 168 18.33 -1.37 10.23
C VAL A 168 19.76 -0.87 10.29
N ARG A 169 19.97 0.37 9.85
CA ARG A 169 21.16 1.17 10.18
C ARG A 169 20.79 2.38 11.04
N VAL A 170 21.80 2.95 11.70
CA VAL A 170 21.65 4.17 12.50
C VAL A 170 22.66 5.20 12.08
N GLU A 171 22.22 6.45 11.96
CA GLU A 171 23.04 7.55 11.48
C GLU A 171 22.80 8.80 12.33
N VAL A 172 23.81 9.66 12.40
CA VAL A 172 23.64 11.00 12.96
C VAL A 172 23.36 11.97 11.83
N VAL A 173 22.21 12.63 11.89
CA VAL A 173 21.76 13.59 10.88
C VAL A 173 21.58 14.98 11.49
N SER A 174 21.50 15.97 10.61
CA SER A 174 21.31 17.38 10.96
C SER A 174 19.92 17.83 10.53
N LEU A 175 19.11 18.27 11.49
CA LEU A 175 17.74 18.74 11.27
C LEU A 175 17.58 20.19 11.72
N ASP A 176 16.65 20.90 11.08
CA ASP A 176 16.19 22.25 11.50
C ASP A 176 17.33 23.29 11.55
N GLY A 177 18.34 23.14 10.69
CA GLY A 177 19.55 23.97 10.68
C GLY A 177 20.51 23.71 11.85
N GLY A 178 20.19 22.75 12.73
CA GLY A 178 21.11 22.22 13.73
C GLY A 178 22.23 21.39 13.11
N GLN A 179 23.19 20.97 13.93
CA GLN A 179 24.32 20.14 13.50
C GLN A 179 24.36 18.86 14.33
N ASN A 180 24.32 17.70 13.69
CA ASN A 180 24.38 16.39 14.32
C ASN A 180 23.41 16.23 15.49
N ASN A 181 22.20 16.78 15.36
CA ASN A 181 21.22 16.93 16.43
C ASN A 181 20.09 15.89 16.37
N ALA A 182 20.22 14.84 15.56
CA ALA A 182 19.29 13.73 15.53
C ALA A 182 19.98 12.40 15.24
N ILE A 183 19.43 11.32 15.79
CA ILE A 183 19.75 9.94 15.41
C ILE A 183 18.62 9.47 14.49
N ARG A 184 18.96 9.14 13.25
CA ARG A 184 18.06 8.52 12.27
C ARG A 184 18.18 7.01 12.36
N ILE A 185 17.04 6.31 12.40
CA ILE A 185 16.96 4.85 12.31
C ILE A 185 16.32 4.52 10.96
N VAL A 186 17.03 3.77 10.13
CA VAL A 186 16.66 3.50 8.73
C VAL A 186 16.47 1.99 8.53
N PRO A 187 15.25 1.52 8.24
CA PRO A 187 15.02 0.14 7.78
C PRO A 187 15.74 -0.13 6.46
N LEU A 188 16.50 -1.24 6.42
CA LEU A 188 17.13 -1.79 5.21
C LEU A 188 16.27 -2.90 4.58
N GLU A 189 15.31 -3.40 5.35
CA GLU A 189 14.21 -4.24 4.93
C GLU A 189 12.95 -3.77 5.66
N PRO A 190 11.74 -3.99 5.12
CA PRO A 190 10.52 -3.76 5.87
C PRO A 190 10.56 -4.48 7.23
N LEU A 191 10.29 -3.74 8.30
CA LEU A 191 10.07 -4.29 9.64
C LEU A 191 8.85 -5.22 9.62
N ALA A 192 8.85 -6.23 10.50
CA ALA A 192 7.70 -7.12 10.65
C ALA A 192 6.40 -6.35 10.97
N GLU A 193 5.27 -6.76 10.39
CA GLU A 193 3.94 -6.18 10.62
C GLU A 193 3.36 -6.53 11.99
N ASP A 194 2.46 -5.68 12.50
CA ASP A 194 1.79 -5.82 13.82
C ASP A 194 2.78 -6.11 14.98
N GLN A 195 4.02 -5.66 14.84
CA GLN A 195 5.11 -5.95 15.75
C GLN A 195 5.43 -4.71 16.58
N LYS A 196 5.44 -4.88 17.91
CA LYS A 196 5.88 -3.83 18.83
C LYS A 196 7.40 -3.82 18.96
N PHE A 197 8.01 -2.65 18.87
CA PHE A 197 9.43 -2.43 19.10
C PHE A 197 9.68 -1.49 20.27
N LEU A 198 10.78 -1.71 20.98
CA LEU A 198 11.36 -0.77 21.93
C LEU A 198 12.55 -0.07 21.28
N VAL A 199 12.48 1.26 21.17
CA VAL A 199 13.63 2.09 20.83
C VAL A 199 14.33 2.47 22.12
N THR A 200 15.64 2.26 22.21
CA THR A 200 16.45 2.69 23.36
C THR A 200 17.74 3.35 22.90
N VAL A 201 17.94 4.61 23.32
CA VAL A 201 19.22 5.31 23.18
C VAL A 201 19.84 5.42 24.56
N THR A 202 21.11 5.01 24.67
CA THR A 202 21.81 4.94 25.95
C THR A 202 22.66 6.19 26.22
N THR A 203 22.98 6.40 27.49
CA THR A 203 24.01 7.36 27.96
C THR A 203 25.44 7.03 27.47
N GLY A 204 25.63 5.94 26.73
CA GLY A 204 26.86 5.66 25.98
C GLY A 204 27.07 6.61 24.79
N VAL A 205 25.98 7.14 24.22
CA VAL A 205 26.02 8.25 23.26
C VAL A 205 26.52 9.51 23.98
N LYS A 206 27.36 10.30 23.30
CA LYS A 206 27.91 11.53 23.84
C LYS A 206 27.49 12.74 23.00
N GLY A 207 27.41 13.89 23.66
CA GLY A 207 27.42 15.17 22.97
C GLY A 207 28.79 15.45 22.35
N ALA A 208 28.86 16.36 21.39
CA ALA A 208 30.09 16.79 20.73
C ALA A 208 31.15 17.36 21.71
N ASN A 209 30.75 17.66 22.95
CA ASN A 209 31.64 18.07 24.05
C ASN A 209 32.23 16.88 24.84
N GLY A 210 31.99 15.64 24.41
CA GLY A 210 32.50 14.41 25.03
C GLY A 210 31.78 13.98 26.31
N LYS A 211 30.69 14.66 26.71
CA LYS A 211 29.87 14.26 27.86
C LYS A 211 28.78 13.28 27.44
N PRO A 212 28.42 12.29 28.28
CA PRO A 212 27.24 11.46 28.08
C PRO A 212 25.99 12.29 27.85
N ILE A 213 25.09 11.82 26.99
CA ILE A 213 23.71 12.34 26.96
C ILE A 213 22.97 11.97 28.25
N ASP A 214 21.87 12.65 28.55
CA ASP A 214 21.03 12.37 29.72
C ASP A 214 19.55 12.37 29.35
N ARG A 215 18.68 11.89 30.23
CA ARG A 215 17.21 11.93 30.05
C ARG A 215 16.72 13.37 29.92
N ALA A 216 15.66 13.55 29.13
CA ALA A 216 14.96 14.82 29.04
C ALA A 216 14.45 15.26 30.42
N VAL A 217 14.51 16.56 30.70
CA VAL A 217 14.13 17.11 32.01
C VAL A 217 12.65 16.88 32.29
N GLN A 218 11.81 17.03 31.27
CA GLN A 218 10.36 16.88 31.33
C GLN A 218 9.95 15.43 31.60
N ASP A 219 10.58 14.48 30.91
CA ASP A 219 10.41 13.05 31.16
C ASP A 219 10.81 12.69 32.60
N LYS A 220 12.00 13.12 33.05
CA LYS A 220 12.45 12.86 34.43
C LYS A 220 11.51 13.47 35.47
N ALA A 221 11.05 14.70 35.24
CA ALA A 221 10.10 15.38 36.14
C ALA A 221 8.78 14.62 36.23
N LEU A 222 8.27 14.08 35.10
CA LEU A 222 7.02 13.34 35.06
C LEU A 222 7.14 11.92 35.64
N ALA A 223 8.21 11.20 35.28
CA ALA A 223 8.45 9.83 35.69
C ALA A 223 8.89 9.73 37.16
N ASP A 224 9.75 10.62 37.64
CA ASP A 224 10.38 10.50 38.97
C ASP A 224 9.77 11.47 39.99
N GLY A 225 9.22 12.60 39.54
CA GLY A 225 8.67 13.65 40.39
C GLY A 225 7.25 13.39 40.93
N GLU A 226 6.77 14.26 41.81
CA GLU A 226 5.38 14.26 42.25
C GLU A 226 4.46 14.79 41.13
N LEU A 227 3.32 14.12 40.92
CA LEU A 227 2.38 14.50 39.88
C LEU A 227 1.59 15.73 40.30
N GLY A 228 1.74 16.82 39.54
CA GLY A 228 0.86 17.99 39.67
C GLY A 228 -0.58 17.71 39.25
N ASN A 229 -0.81 16.70 38.41
CA ASN A 229 -2.13 16.25 37.99
C ASN A 229 -2.23 14.71 38.09
N PRO A 230 -3.12 14.17 38.95
CA PRO A 230 -3.33 12.71 39.08
C PRO A 230 -3.71 12.00 37.77
N ALA A 231 -4.31 12.71 36.81
CA ALA A 231 -4.63 12.18 35.48
C ALA A 231 -3.39 11.61 34.75
N LEU A 232 -2.20 12.17 35.01
CA LEU A 232 -0.94 11.74 34.41
C LEU A 232 -0.35 10.47 35.07
N GLY A 233 -1.02 9.89 36.07
CA GLY A 233 -0.56 8.67 36.76
C GLY A 233 -0.25 7.51 35.81
N THR A 234 -1.07 7.36 34.78
CA THR A 234 -0.91 6.31 33.78
C THR A 234 0.29 6.58 32.87
N VAL A 235 0.48 7.83 32.43
CA VAL A 235 1.64 8.24 31.63
C VAL A 235 2.93 8.06 32.45
N LYS A 236 2.94 8.48 33.71
CA LYS A 236 4.07 8.23 34.63
C LYS A 236 4.41 6.75 34.75
N THR A 237 3.41 5.90 34.95
CA THR A 237 3.62 4.44 35.06
C THR A 237 4.19 3.85 33.77
N LEU A 238 3.71 4.32 32.61
CA LEU A 238 4.21 3.93 31.31
C LEU A 238 5.69 4.28 31.17
N LEU A 239 6.06 5.55 31.41
CA LEU A 239 7.45 6.03 31.33
C LEU A 239 8.39 5.22 32.24
N GLN A 240 7.99 5.02 33.50
CA GLN A 240 8.76 4.21 34.45
C GLN A 240 8.95 2.76 33.96
N SER A 241 7.91 2.17 33.37
CA SER A 241 7.94 0.79 32.89
C SER A 241 8.85 0.64 31.67
N LEU A 242 8.78 1.58 30.72
CA LEU A 242 9.62 1.56 29.51
C LEU A 242 11.10 1.83 29.84
N ASP A 243 11.38 2.78 30.74
CA ASP A 243 12.74 3.04 31.23
C ASP A 243 13.29 1.82 31.99
N SER A 244 12.48 1.19 32.85
CA SER A 244 12.86 -0.04 33.55
C SER A 244 13.14 -1.19 32.58
N LEU A 245 12.37 -1.29 31.50
CA LEU A 245 12.55 -2.31 30.47
C LEU A 245 13.85 -2.11 29.70
N GLY A 246 14.13 -0.89 29.24
CA GLY A 246 15.38 -0.52 28.57
C GLY A 246 16.60 -0.76 29.47
N ASN A 247 16.59 -0.23 30.69
CA ASN A 247 17.67 -0.43 31.67
C ASN A 247 17.86 -1.92 32.06
N GLY A 248 16.77 -2.67 32.17
CA GLY A 248 16.79 -4.11 32.41
C GLY A 248 17.51 -4.87 31.29
N PHE A 249 17.23 -4.53 30.03
CA PHE A 249 17.91 -5.08 28.86
C PHE A 249 19.42 -4.80 28.87
N LEU A 250 19.80 -3.52 29.06
CA LEU A 250 21.21 -3.10 29.09
C LEU A 250 21.98 -3.87 30.15
N LYS A 251 21.42 -3.96 31.36
CA LYS A 251 22.00 -4.72 32.47
C LYS A 251 22.13 -6.20 32.16
N ALA A 252 21.12 -6.82 31.55
CA ALA A 252 21.14 -8.24 31.20
C ALA A 252 22.20 -8.57 30.13
N ARG A 253 22.53 -7.62 29.26
CA ARG A 253 23.56 -7.74 28.21
C ARG A 253 24.95 -7.24 28.64
N GLY A 254 25.09 -6.68 29.84
CA GLY A 254 26.35 -6.12 30.34
C GLY A 254 26.77 -4.83 29.62
N ILE A 255 25.83 -4.13 29.00
CA ILE A 255 26.07 -2.85 28.32
C ILE A 255 26.15 -1.75 29.41
N PRO A 256 27.22 -0.94 29.46
CA PRO A 256 27.39 0.09 30.48
C PRO A 256 26.45 1.29 30.24
N GLY A 257 26.08 1.96 31.32
CA GLY A 257 25.21 3.15 31.29
C GLY A 257 23.73 2.83 31.55
N SER A 258 22.89 3.85 31.40
CA SER A 258 21.43 3.77 31.44
C SER A 258 20.79 4.24 30.13
N SER A 259 19.49 4.02 29.95
CA SER A 259 18.67 4.68 28.93
C SER A 259 18.64 6.19 29.14
N ALA A 260 18.85 6.95 28.06
CA ALA A 260 18.57 8.37 27.97
C ALA A 260 17.17 8.62 27.37
N ILE A 261 16.68 7.69 26.55
CA ILE A 261 15.28 7.61 26.14
C ILE A 261 14.94 6.15 25.83
N SER A 262 13.77 5.73 26.28
CA SER A 262 13.15 4.44 25.92
C SER A 262 11.67 4.66 25.65
N TYR A 263 11.23 4.34 24.43
CA TYR A 263 9.82 4.43 24.04
C TYR A 263 9.47 3.27 23.09
N THR A 264 8.18 2.97 22.95
CA THR A 264 7.72 1.90 22.04
C THR A 264 6.95 2.47 20.86
N PHE A 265 6.98 1.72 19.77
CA PHE A 265 6.08 1.88 18.64
C PHE A 265 5.62 0.52 18.14
N THR A 266 4.48 0.49 17.45
CA THR A 266 3.92 -0.71 16.82
C THR A 266 3.86 -0.48 15.33
N THR A 267 4.46 -1.37 14.56
CA THR A 267 4.32 -1.36 13.10
C THR A 267 2.87 -1.62 12.71
N ASN A 268 2.45 -1.04 11.58
CA ASN A 268 1.13 -1.26 11.04
C ASN A 268 0.99 -2.68 10.46
N SER A 269 -0.24 -3.08 10.18
CA SER A 269 -0.59 -4.31 9.46
C SER A 269 -1.37 -3.98 8.18
N GLU A 270 -1.04 -2.86 7.53
CA GLU A 270 -1.87 -2.32 6.45
C GLU A 270 -1.91 -3.20 5.19
N MET A 271 -0.96 -4.13 5.01
CA MET A 271 -0.98 -5.10 3.89
C MET A 271 -2.17 -6.06 4.02
N ASP A 272 -2.64 -6.32 5.24
CA ASP A 272 -3.77 -7.21 5.52
C ASP A 272 -5.08 -6.73 4.89
N VAL A 273 -5.19 -5.43 4.56
CA VAL A 273 -6.35 -4.91 3.80
C VAL A 273 -6.46 -5.61 2.45
N LEU A 274 -5.39 -5.63 1.66
CA LEU A 274 -5.43 -6.25 0.34
C LEU A 274 -5.40 -7.78 0.41
N ARG A 275 -4.73 -8.37 1.42
CA ARG A 275 -4.77 -9.82 1.65
C ARG A 275 -6.18 -10.31 2.01
N ALA A 276 -6.88 -9.62 2.90
CA ALA A 276 -8.26 -9.96 3.27
C ALA A 276 -9.25 -9.72 2.12
N MET A 277 -9.04 -8.69 1.30
CA MET A 277 -9.84 -8.47 0.08
C MET A 277 -9.58 -9.51 -1.01
N THR A 278 -8.41 -10.15 -1.01
CA THR A 278 -8.08 -11.25 -1.92
C THR A 278 -8.69 -12.56 -1.44
N ALA A 279 -8.47 -12.92 -0.17
CA ALA A 279 -8.96 -14.16 0.42
C ALA A 279 -9.30 -13.97 1.91
N PRO A 280 -10.53 -13.57 2.27
CA PRO A 280 -10.89 -13.21 3.65
C PRO A 280 -10.86 -14.42 4.60
N ALA A 281 -10.97 -15.65 4.08
CA ALA A 281 -10.85 -16.87 4.86
C ALA A 281 -9.39 -17.29 5.12
N ALA A 282 -8.39 -16.57 4.60
CA ALA A 282 -6.98 -16.92 4.78
C ALA A 282 -6.49 -16.58 6.20
N ALA A 283 -5.45 -17.29 6.63
CA ALA A 283 -4.75 -16.99 7.88
C ALA A 283 -4.07 -15.62 7.82
N ILE A 284 -4.09 -14.90 8.93
CA ILE A 284 -3.37 -13.62 9.12
C ILE A 284 -1.89 -13.96 9.29
N PRO A 285 -0.98 -13.45 8.43
CA PRO A 285 0.45 -13.82 8.48
C PRO A 285 1.12 -13.52 9.81
N SER A 286 0.76 -12.41 10.46
CA SER A 286 1.32 -11.99 11.75
C SER A 286 0.69 -12.69 12.96
N ASP A 287 -0.41 -13.45 12.80
CA ASP A 287 -1.08 -14.11 13.92
C ASP A 287 -0.43 -15.47 14.24
N ALA A 288 0.29 -15.51 15.36
CA ALA A 288 0.97 -16.73 15.85
C ALA A 288 0.03 -17.90 16.18
N ASN A 289 -1.30 -17.71 16.23
CA ASN A 289 -2.28 -18.76 16.50
C ASN A 289 -3.00 -19.25 15.23
N GLY A 290 -2.65 -18.71 14.06
CA GLY A 290 -3.25 -19.07 12.77
C GLY A 290 -4.70 -18.63 12.60
N ALA A 291 -5.12 -17.53 13.26
CA ALA A 291 -6.45 -16.97 13.06
C ALA A 291 -6.64 -16.47 11.63
N THR A 292 -7.83 -16.67 11.06
CA THR A 292 -8.20 -16.10 9.76
C THR A 292 -8.79 -14.70 9.90
N TYR A 293 -8.86 -13.91 8.81
CA TYR A 293 -9.53 -12.60 8.87
C TYR A 293 -11.01 -12.72 9.28
N LEU A 294 -11.72 -13.77 8.82
CA LEU A 294 -13.09 -14.06 9.28
C LEU A 294 -13.16 -14.41 10.77
N THR A 295 -12.21 -15.17 11.29
CA THR A 295 -12.13 -15.50 12.72
C THR A 295 -11.87 -14.25 13.55
N ALA A 296 -10.96 -13.38 13.11
CA ALA A 296 -10.68 -12.11 13.75
C ALA A 296 -11.89 -11.17 13.72
N LEU A 297 -12.64 -11.12 12.62
CA LEU A 297 -13.91 -10.40 12.52
C LEU A 297 -14.92 -10.93 13.55
N GLY A 298 -15.06 -12.25 13.70
CA GLY A 298 -15.94 -12.86 14.69
C GLY A 298 -15.56 -12.52 16.13
N GLN A 299 -14.26 -12.50 16.43
CA GLN A 299 -13.75 -12.05 17.74
C GLN A 299 -14.09 -10.58 18.02
N LYS A 300 -14.00 -9.71 17.02
CA LYS A 300 -14.38 -8.29 17.12
C LYS A 300 -15.87 -8.10 17.34
N ILE A 301 -16.72 -8.84 16.62
CA ILE A 301 -18.19 -8.82 16.82
C ILE A 301 -18.53 -9.23 18.25
N ALA A 302 -17.99 -10.36 18.72
CA ALA A 302 -18.23 -10.84 20.07
C ALA A 302 -17.78 -9.83 21.15
N PHE A 303 -16.59 -9.23 20.97
CA PHE A 303 -16.07 -8.23 21.90
C PHE A 303 -16.93 -6.95 21.89
N THR A 304 -17.24 -6.41 20.70
CA THR A 304 -18.00 -5.17 20.58
C THR A 304 -19.47 -5.32 21.01
N ALA A 305 -20.05 -6.52 20.90
CA ALA A 305 -21.36 -6.82 21.48
C ALA A 305 -21.33 -6.70 23.02
N GLN A 306 -20.31 -7.26 23.66
CA GLN A 306 -20.12 -7.14 25.12
C GLN A 306 -19.84 -5.69 25.53
N LEU A 307 -19.00 -4.99 24.79
CA LEU A 307 -18.69 -3.59 25.05
C LEU A 307 -19.94 -2.71 24.91
N LYS A 308 -20.75 -2.92 23.87
CA LYS A 308 -22.03 -2.22 23.66
C LYS A 308 -23.01 -2.49 24.81
N ALA A 309 -23.13 -3.73 25.28
CA ALA A 309 -23.99 -4.06 26.42
C ALA A 309 -23.63 -3.26 27.69
N VAL A 310 -22.33 -3.06 27.94
CA VAL A 310 -21.88 -2.19 29.05
C VAL A 310 -22.12 -0.73 28.73
N ARG A 311 -21.75 -0.27 27.53
CA ARG A 311 -21.86 1.12 27.08
C ARG A 311 -23.30 1.65 27.14
N ASP A 312 -24.27 0.86 26.71
CA ASP A 312 -25.69 1.26 26.74
C ASP A 312 -26.22 1.44 28.18
N ASN A 313 -25.63 0.74 29.16
CA ASN A 313 -25.95 0.88 30.58
C ASN A 313 -25.08 1.94 31.28
N TYR A 314 -23.90 2.27 30.75
CA TYR A 314 -22.94 3.22 31.32
C TYR A 314 -22.44 4.22 30.24
N PRO A 315 -23.32 5.07 29.68
CA PRO A 315 -23.04 5.83 28.46
C PRO A 315 -22.04 6.99 28.63
N THR A 316 -21.69 7.35 29.87
CA THR A 316 -20.74 8.44 30.16
C THR A 316 -19.29 7.97 30.23
N LEU A 317 -19.05 6.66 30.15
CA LEU A 317 -17.71 6.09 30.27
C LEU A 317 -16.98 6.13 28.92
N ASN A 318 -15.71 6.49 28.94
CA ASN A 318 -14.82 6.33 27.77
C ASN A 318 -14.41 4.86 27.57
N PHE A 319 -13.73 4.55 26.47
CA PHE A 319 -13.33 3.18 26.13
C PHE A 319 -12.51 2.50 27.23
N SER A 320 -11.56 3.24 27.83
CA SER A 320 -10.74 2.74 28.94
C SER A 320 -11.57 2.37 30.18
N GLU A 321 -12.55 3.20 30.53
CA GLU A 321 -13.46 2.96 31.65
C GLU A 321 -14.46 1.86 31.35
N LEU A 322 -14.96 1.77 30.11
CA LEU A 322 -15.88 0.72 29.66
C LEU A 322 -15.24 -0.66 29.71
N THR A 323 -13.99 -0.80 29.27
CA THR A 323 -13.28 -2.07 29.33
C THR A 323 -12.97 -2.50 30.77
N ALA A 324 -12.62 -1.56 31.65
CA ALA A 324 -12.51 -1.83 33.09
C ALA A 324 -13.86 -2.24 33.69
N LYS A 325 -14.95 -1.57 33.33
CA LYS A 325 -16.31 -1.87 33.80
C LYS A 325 -16.81 -3.23 33.30
N LEU A 326 -16.48 -3.59 32.06
CA LEU A 326 -16.75 -4.91 31.49
C LEU A 326 -16.09 -6.02 32.30
N ALA A 327 -14.82 -5.84 32.68
CA ALA A 327 -14.12 -6.81 33.54
C ALA A 327 -14.79 -6.96 34.91
N GLU A 328 -15.15 -5.86 35.55
CA GLU A 328 -15.85 -5.83 36.85
C GLU A 328 -17.20 -6.55 36.79
N LEU A 329 -18.00 -6.24 35.77
CA LEU A 329 -19.32 -6.85 35.56
C LEU A 329 -19.20 -8.34 35.23
N GLY A 330 -18.16 -8.76 34.50
CA GLY A 330 -17.86 -10.16 34.24
C GLY A 330 -17.58 -10.96 35.52
N GLU A 331 -16.79 -10.40 36.47
CA GLU A 331 -16.57 -11.03 37.78
C GLU A 331 -17.87 -11.14 38.59
N LYS A 332 -18.72 -10.10 38.56
CA LYS A 332 -20.03 -10.09 39.22
C LYS A 332 -21.01 -11.09 38.60
N ALA A 333 -21.01 -11.21 37.27
CA ALA A 333 -21.82 -12.19 36.55
C ALA A 333 -21.42 -13.63 36.94
N ALA A 334 -20.11 -13.92 37.03
CA ALA A 334 -19.63 -15.23 37.48
C ALA A 334 -20.07 -15.56 38.92
N LYS A 335 -20.06 -14.56 39.83
CA LYS A 335 -20.58 -14.73 41.20
C LYS A 335 -22.09 -14.97 41.21
N LEU A 336 -22.85 -14.22 40.41
CA LEU A 336 -24.30 -14.39 40.27
C LEU A 336 -24.66 -15.78 39.71
N GLN A 337 -23.88 -16.29 38.76
CA GLN A 337 -24.06 -17.62 38.20
C GLN A 337 -23.77 -18.72 39.23
N ALA A 338 -22.75 -18.54 40.07
CA ALA A 338 -22.41 -19.48 41.13
C ALA A 338 -23.40 -19.44 42.31
N ASP A 339 -23.99 -18.28 42.61
CA ASP A 339 -24.96 -18.07 43.68
C ASP A 339 -26.04 -17.06 43.26
N PRO A 340 -27.26 -17.51 42.92
CA PRO A 340 -28.36 -16.62 42.55
C PRO A 340 -28.74 -15.59 43.62
N SER A 341 -28.43 -15.85 44.90
CA SER A 341 -28.71 -14.91 46.00
C SER A 341 -27.79 -13.68 45.97
N TYR A 342 -26.67 -13.75 45.23
CA TYR A 342 -25.75 -12.64 44.99
C TYR A 342 -26.44 -11.45 44.29
N ALA A 343 -27.58 -11.68 43.61
CA ALA A 343 -28.41 -10.64 43.03
C ALA A 343 -28.76 -9.52 44.02
N ASN A 344 -28.93 -9.85 45.31
CA ASN A 344 -29.26 -8.89 46.36
C ASN A 344 -28.12 -7.90 46.67
N SER A 345 -26.89 -8.20 46.23
CA SER A 345 -25.72 -7.34 46.39
C SER A 345 -25.46 -6.42 45.19
N LEU A 346 -26.23 -6.57 44.12
CA LEU A 346 -26.09 -5.82 42.87
C LEU A 346 -27.09 -4.66 42.83
N THR A 347 -26.68 -3.55 42.23
CA THR A 347 -27.58 -2.47 41.86
C THR A 347 -28.45 -2.87 40.67
N THR A 348 -29.59 -2.18 40.47
CA THR A 348 -30.46 -2.40 39.31
C THR A 348 -29.71 -2.24 37.99
N GLN A 349 -28.85 -1.21 37.89
CA GLN A 349 -28.06 -0.93 36.70
C GLN A 349 -27.04 -2.05 36.41
N GLU A 350 -26.39 -2.60 37.44
CA GLU A 350 -25.47 -3.74 37.28
C GLU A 350 -26.21 -5.00 36.85
N LEU A 351 -27.41 -5.25 37.39
CA LEU A 351 -28.21 -6.39 36.99
C LEU A 351 -28.70 -6.27 35.54
N GLN A 352 -29.07 -5.07 35.10
CA GLN A 352 -29.41 -4.77 33.70
C GLN A 352 -28.21 -5.00 32.77
N ALA A 353 -27.03 -4.48 33.13
CA ALA A 353 -25.81 -4.66 32.36
C ALA A 353 -25.39 -6.14 32.28
N ILE A 354 -25.46 -6.90 33.39
CA ILE A 354 -25.19 -8.34 33.41
C ILE A 354 -26.18 -9.12 32.53
N THR A 355 -27.46 -8.72 32.54
CA THR A 355 -28.47 -9.32 31.67
C THR A 355 -28.16 -9.06 30.19
N ALA A 356 -27.81 -7.82 29.83
CA ALA A 356 -27.41 -7.45 28.48
C ALA A 356 -26.12 -8.19 28.05
N LEU A 357 -25.16 -8.38 28.96
CA LEU A 357 -23.97 -9.20 28.71
C LEU A 357 -24.33 -10.66 28.41
N GLY A 358 -25.31 -11.23 29.11
CA GLY A 358 -25.83 -12.56 28.81
C GLY A 358 -26.43 -12.66 27.40
N GLN A 359 -27.15 -11.62 26.95
CA GLN A 359 -27.68 -11.53 25.58
C GLN A 359 -26.55 -11.43 24.54
N ALA A 360 -25.53 -10.61 24.81
CA ALA A 360 -24.35 -10.51 23.94
C ALA A 360 -23.53 -11.81 23.86
N GLN A 361 -23.54 -12.65 24.90
CA GLN A 361 -22.92 -13.97 24.87
C GLN A 361 -23.75 -14.99 24.08
N ALA A 362 -25.08 -14.84 24.07
CA ALA A 362 -25.99 -15.79 23.43
C ALA A 362 -25.86 -15.82 21.90
N ILE A 363 -25.34 -14.75 21.26
CA ILE A 363 -25.12 -14.72 19.81
C ILE A 363 -23.88 -15.48 19.35
N GLN A 364 -22.94 -15.79 20.25
CA GLN A 364 -21.61 -16.30 19.91
C GLN A 364 -21.63 -17.55 18.99
N PRO A 365 -22.52 -18.54 19.19
CA PRO A 365 -22.60 -19.71 18.30
C PRO A 365 -23.03 -19.38 16.86
N ASN A 366 -23.65 -18.23 16.62
CA ASN A 366 -24.21 -17.85 15.32
C ASN A 366 -23.29 -16.91 14.51
N ILE A 367 -22.25 -16.35 15.14
CA ILE A 367 -21.38 -15.33 14.52
C ILE A 367 -20.68 -15.87 13.27
N GLU A 368 -20.13 -17.08 13.32
CA GLU A 368 -19.39 -17.65 12.19
C GLU A 368 -20.28 -17.88 10.97
N ALA A 369 -21.48 -18.44 11.18
CA ALA A 369 -22.46 -18.63 10.12
C ALA A 369 -22.89 -17.29 9.50
N ALA A 370 -23.14 -16.28 10.34
CA ALA A 370 -23.51 -14.94 9.88
C ALA A 370 -22.39 -14.26 9.09
N ILE A 371 -21.12 -14.42 9.47
CA ILE A 371 -20.01 -13.89 8.68
C ILE A 371 -19.89 -14.61 7.34
N THR A 372 -20.03 -15.94 7.34
CA THR A 372 -19.88 -16.76 6.13
C THR A 372 -20.92 -16.40 5.07
N SER A 373 -22.14 -16.04 5.49
CA SER A 373 -23.21 -15.57 4.58
C SER A 373 -22.88 -14.24 3.87
N GLN A 374 -21.96 -13.46 4.43
CA GLN A 374 -21.56 -12.15 3.91
C GLN A 374 -20.41 -12.22 2.89
N VAL A 375 -19.73 -13.37 2.77
CA VAL A 375 -18.63 -13.56 1.80
C VAL A 375 -19.17 -13.53 0.38
N ALA A 376 -18.50 -12.76 -0.49
CA ALA A 376 -18.90 -12.46 -1.87
C ALA A 376 -20.23 -11.68 -2.02
N THR A 377 -20.81 -11.19 -0.92
CA THR A 377 -21.99 -10.30 -0.95
C THR A 377 -21.62 -8.90 -0.46
N THR A 378 -21.31 -8.73 0.83
CA THR A 378 -20.80 -7.49 1.42
C THR A 378 -19.30 -7.55 1.69
N ILE A 379 -18.75 -8.74 1.95
CA ILE A 379 -17.30 -8.97 1.98
C ILE A 379 -16.87 -9.28 0.55
N HIS A 380 -16.11 -8.35 -0.03
CA HIS A 380 -15.58 -8.51 -1.39
C HIS A 380 -14.58 -9.67 -1.50
N VAL A 381 -14.62 -10.35 -2.64
CA VAL A 381 -13.57 -11.25 -3.13
C VAL A 381 -13.34 -11.01 -4.62
N PRO A 382 -12.14 -11.26 -5.17
CA PRO A 382 -11.90 -11.23 -6.60
C PRO A 382 -12.74 -12.32 -7.27
N GLN A 383 -13.42 -11.99 -8.36
CA GLN A 383 -14.24 -12.94 -9.10
C GLN A 383 -14.47 -12.45 -10.53
N PRO A 384 -14.84 -13.34 -11.47
CA PRO A 384 -15.19 -12.94 -12.83
C PRO A 384 -16.25 -11.84 -12.84
N ARG A 385 -16.03 -10.81 -13.65
CA ARG A 385 -16.88 -9.64 -13.75
C ARG A 385 -17.61 -9.57 -15.09
N PRO A 386 -18.82 -8.96 -15.11
CA PRO A 386 -19.49 -8.68 -16.37
C PRO A 386 -18.60 -7.85 -17.30
N SER A 387 -18.51 -8.29 -18.55
CA SER A 387 -17.74 -7.60 -19.59
C SER A 387 -18.40 -7.76 -20.95
N PHE A 388 -18.03 -6.88 -21.87
CA PHE A 388 -18.48 -6.90 -23.26
C PHE A 388 -17.37 -6.36 -24.16
N PHE A 389 -17.09 -7.04 -25.27
CA PHE A 389 -16.20 -6.54 -26.31
C PHE A 389 -16.96 -6.32 -27.62
N TYR A 390 -16.63 -5.23 -28.30
CA TYR A 390 -17.06 -4.98 -29.66
C TYR A 390 -16.36 -5.95 -30.63
N PRO A 391 -16.95 -6.21 -31.82
CA PRO A 391 -16.26 -6.94 -32.88
C PRO A 391 -14.88 -6.35 -33.16
N SER A 392 -13.86 -7.20 -33.29
CA SER A 392 -12.50 -6.72 -33.49
C SER A 392 -12.27 -6.16 -34.90
N GLU A 393 -11.27 -5.28 -35.01
CA GLU A 393 -10.73 -4.79 -36.27
C GLU A 393 -9.27 -5.22 -36.45
N PRO A 394 -8.71 -5.24 -37.68
CA PRO A 394 -7.27 -5.42 -37.87
C PRO A 394 -6.47 -4.31 -37.20
N ALA A 395 -5.39 -4.63 -36.47
CA ALA A 395 -4.56 -3.60 -35.83
C ALA A 395 -3.93 -2.62 -36.83
N SER A 396 -3.82 -3.00 -38.11
CA SER A 396 -3.41 -2.10 -39.20
C SER A 396 -4.39 -0.94 -39.46
N THR A 397 -5.60 -0.95 -38.91
CA THR A 397 -6.56 0.18 -39.01
C THR A 397 -6.29 1.28 -37.99
N LEU A 398 -5.50 1.00 -36.94
CA LEU A 398 -5.17 1.96 -35.88
C LEU A 398 -4.39 3.15 -36.45
N ALA A 399 -4.77 4.36 -36.04
CA ALA A 399 -4.24 5.61 -36.60
C ALA A 399 -2.70 5.70 -36.50
N THR A 400 -2.12 5.31 -35.36
CA THR A 400 -0.65 5.27 -35.19
C THR A 400 0.02 4.32 -36.18
N ILE A 401 -0.53 3.11 -36.37
CA ILE A 401 0.03 2.12 -37.31
C ILE A 401 -0.06 2.60 -38.76
N GLN A 402 -1.18 3.24 -39.14
CA GLN A 402 -1.32 3.84 -40.46
C GLN A 402 -0.30 4.96 -40.71
N GLY A 403 -0.05 5.80 -39.71
CA GLY A 403 0.96 6.86 -39.78
C GLY A 403 2.38 6.32 -39.99
N ILE A 404 2.74 5.26 -39.27
CA ILE A 404 4.02 4.56 -39.46
C ILE A 404 4.09 3.94 -40.84
N ALA A 405 3.05 3.21 -41.27
CA ALA A 405 3.00 2.57 -42.60
C ALA A 405 3.10 3.57 -43.76
N ALA A 406 2.57 4.78 -43.61
CA ALA A 406 2.68 5.83 -44.61
C ALA A 406 4.12 6.35 -44.79
N THR A 407 4.94 6.24 -43.74
CA THR A 407 6.33 6.74 -43.72
C THR A 407 7.34 5.64 -44.00
N ASP A 408 7.13 4.46 -43.41
CA ASP A 408 7.96 3.26 -43.57
C ASP A 408 7.07 2.00 -43.63
N PRO A 409 6.60 1.62 -44.84
CA PRO A 409 5.81 0.40 -45.02
C PRO A 409 6.55 -0.89 -44.66
N GLY A 410 7.89 -0.85 -44.58
CA GLY A 410 8.73 -2.00 -44.22
C GLY A 410 8.96 -2.16 -42.73
N ASN A 411 8.41 -1.26 -41.90
CA ASN A 411 8.57 -1.29 -40.46
C ASN A 411 8.01 -2.60 -39.87
N SER A 412 8.74 -3.21 -38.94
CA SER A 412 8.37 -4.50 -38.35
C SER A 412 7.03 -4.47 -37.63
N ILE A 413 6.65 -3.34 -37.02
CA ILE A 413 5.34 -3.24 -36.35
C ILE A 413 4.18 -3.17 -37.33
N VAL A 414 4.39 -2.59 -38.51
CA VAL A 414 3.40 -2.56 -39.60
C VAL A 414 3.16 -3.97 -40.11
N ALA A 415 4.24 -4.76 -40.29
CA ALA A 415 4.13 -6.17 -40.64
C ALA A 415 3.41 -6.98 -39.55
N ALA A 416 3.79 -6.81 -38.27
CA ALA A 416 3.15 -7.50 -37.15
C ALA A 416 1.65 -7.18 -37.03
N ALA A 417 1.26 -5.92 -37.25
CA ALA A 417 -0.13 -5.48 -37.16
C ALA A 417 -1.06 -6.11 -38.20
N THR A 418 -0.53 -6.67 -39.29
CA THR A 418 -1.33 -7.43 -40.27
C THR A 418 -1.83 -8.77 -39.72
N GLN A 419 -1.20 -9.28 -38.66
CA GLN A 419 -1.48 -10.56 -38.02
C GLN A 419 -2.19 -10.43 -36.66
N VAL A 420 -2.53 -9.20 -36.27
CA VAL A 420 -3.10 -8.85 -34.95
C VAL A 420 -4.43 -8.13 -35.13
N ARG A 421 -5.35 -8.40 -34.21
CA ARG A 421 -6.69 -7.82 -34.11
C ARG A 421 -6.76 -6.97 -32.84
N VAL A 422 -7.62 -5.96 -32.85
CA VAL A 422 -7.92 -5.08 -31.72
C VAL A 422 -9.41 -5.15 -31.39
N SER A 423 -9.73 -5.51 -30.14
CA SER A 423 -11.09 -5.50 -29.59
C SER A 423 -11.16 -4.48 -28.47
N GLN A 424 -11.93 -3.41 -28.66
CA GLN A 424 -12.29 -2.48 -27.59
C GLN A 424 -13.49 -3.05 -26.83
N GLY A 425 -13.62 -2.74 -25.55
CA GLY A 425 -14.68 -3.27 -24.70
C GLY A 425 -14.86 -2.52 -23.39
N ALA A 426 -15.66 -3.09 -22.50
CA ALA A 426 -15.92 -2.57 -21.17
C ALA A 426 -16.08 -3.69 -20.14
N ILE A 427 -15.73 -3.40 -18.88
CA ILE A 427 -15.87 -4.31 -17.73
C ILE A 427 -16.45 -3.57 -16.52
N ALA A 428 -17.38 -4.21 -15.80
CA ALA A 428 -17.97 -3.67 -14.58
C ALA A 428 -17.18 -4.10 -13.33
N LEU A 429 -16.60 -3.13 -12.63
CA LEU A 429 -15.77 -3.35 -11.46
C LEU A 429 -16.41 -2.74 -10.19
N PRO A 430 -16.24 -3.39 -9.02
CA PRO A 430 -16.63 -2.78 -7.76
C PRO A 430 -15.71 -1.59 -7.46
N TYR A 431 -16.30 -0.50 -6.99
CA TYR A 431 -15.58 0.74 -6.71
C TYR A 431 -15.78 1.13 -5.24
N PHE A 432 -14.67 1.22 -4.52
CA PHE A 432 -14.62 1.50 -3.08
C PHE A 432 -14.23 2.96 -2.79
N GLN A 433 -13.64 3.63 -3.78
CA GLN A 433 -13.45 5.08 -3.76
C GLN A 433 -14.78 5.83 -3.96
N GLN A 434 -14.78 7.14 -3.70
CA GLN A 434 -15.93 7.99 -3.99
C GLN A 434 -15.97 8.36 -5.48
N LEU A 435 -17.17 8.36 -6.05
CA LEU A 435 -17.42 9.01 -7.34
C LEU A 435 -17.23 10.53 -7.21
N PRO A 436 -16.97 11.28 -8.30
CA PRO A 436 -16.65 12.71 -8.25
C PRO A 436 -17.67 13.57 -7.48
N GLY A 437 -18.96 13.24 -7.57
CA GLY A 437 -20.05 14.07 -7.05
C GLY A 437 -20.10 15.44 -7.75
N ASP A 438 -20.74 16.41 -7.10
CA ASP A 438 -20.80 17.79 -7.60
C ASP A 438 -19.41 18.46 -7.50
N GLY A 439 -18.86 18.87 -8.65
CA GLY A 439 -17.59 19.61 -8.71
C GLY A 439 -16.32 18.79 -8.46
N GLY A 440 -16.40 17.45 -8.44
CA GLY A 440 -15.23 16.58 -8.36
C GLY A 440 -14.64 16.37 -6.97
N ALA A 441 -15.27 16.91 -5.91
CA ALA A 441 -14.71 16.82 -4.56
C ALA A 441 -14.54 15.38 -4.05
N GLY A 442 -15.39 14.44 -4.49
CA GLY A 442 -15.33 13.04 -4.04
C GLY A 442 -14.01 12.35 -4.40
N ILE A 443 -13.45 12.63 -5.57
CA ILE A 443 -12.21 11.98 -6.05
C ILE A 443 -10.93 12.52 -5.39
N VAL A 444 -11.00 13.63 -4.65
CA VAL A 444 -9.85 14.22 -3.93
C VAL A 444 -10.00 14.19 -2.41
N ASN A 445 -11.21 14.36 -1.88
CA ASN A 445 -11.48 14.38 -0.44
C ASN A 445 -11.91 13.00 0.08
N GLY A 446 -12.33 12.11 -0.83
CA GLY A 446 -12.74 10.76 -0.49
C GLY A 446 -11.57 9.82 -0.22
N SER A 447 -11.81 8.86 0.65
CA SER A 447 -10.97 7.69 0.88
C SER A 447 -11.89 6.50 1.15
N TRP A 448 -11.34 5.29 1.17
CA TRP A 448 -12.07 4.11 1.60
C TRP A 448 -12.52 4.27 3.07
N THR A 449 -13.69 3.72 3.37
CA THR A 449 -14.27 3.67 4.71
C THR A 449 -14.75 2.27 4.97
N GLY A 450 -14.72 1.80 6.22
CA GLY A 450 -15.18 0.46 6.55
C GLY A 450 -16.66 0.25 6.25
N SER A 451 -17.02 -0.98 5.92
CA SER A 451 -18.38 -1.34 5.50
C SER A 451 -19.39 -1.22 6.64
N THR A 452 -20.25 -0.21 6.55
CA THR A 452 -21.42 -0.08 7.42
C THR A 452 -22.54 -1.03 7.00
N ASP A 453 -22.57 -1.44 5.73
CA ASP A 453 -23.53 -2.43 5.24
C ASP A 453 -23.23 -3.82 5.81
N LEU A 454 -21.96 -4.20 5.91
CA LEU A 454 -21.54 -5.42 6.60
C LEU A 454 -21.99 -5.39 8.07
N GLU A 455 -21.76 -4.28 8.77
CA GLU A 455 -22.20 -4.11 10.16
C GLU A 455 -23.72 -4.23 10.32
N ALA A 456 -24.50 -3.61 9.41
CA ALA A 456 -25.95 -3.66 9.43
C ALA A 456 -26.48 -5.09 9.15
N ASN A 457 -26.00 -5.73 8.08
CA ASN A 457 -26.43 -7.07 7.70
C ASN A 457 -26.12 -8.10 8.78
N LEU A 458 -24.94 -8.02 9.40
CA LEU A 458 -24.57 -8.92 10.50
C LEU A 458 -25.46 -8.69 11.73
N ASN A 459 -25.81 -7.44 12.06
CA ASN A 459 -26.74 -7.16 13.15
C ASN A 459 -28.14 -7.72 12.83
N ASP A 460 -28.63 -7.53 11.61
CA ASP A 460 -29.92 -8.04 11.17
C ASP A 460 -29.97 -9.57 11.24
N GLU A 461 -28.92 -10.26 10.79
CA GLU A 461 -28.83 -11.72 10.82
C GLU A 461 -28.73 -12.26 12.26
N LEU A 462 -27.90 -11.66 13.11
CA LEU A 462 -27.70 -12.11 14.49
C LEU A 462 -28.90 -11.86 15.40
N THR A 463 -29.75 -10.87 15.06
CA THR A 463 -30.90 -10.47 15.89
C THR A 463 -32.26 -10.83 15.28
N GLY A 464 -32.30 -11.25 14.01
CA GLY A 464 -33.54 -11.47 13.27
C GLY A 464 -34.29 -10.16 12.95
N GLY A 465 -33.56 -9.09 12.60
CA GLY A 465 -34.11 -7.75 12.36
C GLY A 465 -34.48 -6.99 13.63
N GLY A 466 -33.85 -7.33 14.76
CA GLY A 466 -34.02 -6.67 16.05
C GLY A 466 -33.20 -5.38 16.16
N SER A 467 -33.07 -4.85 17.37
CA SER A 467 -32.16 -3.73 17.61
C SER A 467 -30.69 -4.19 17.49
N PRO A 468 -29.78 -3.35 16.94
CA PRO A 468 -28.37 -3.71 16.81
C PRO A 468 -27.77 -4.15 18.14
N ILE A 469 -27.12 -5.30 18.14
CA ILE A 469 -26.52 -5.92 19.33
C ILE A 469 -25.02 -5.61 19.45
N PHE A 470 -24.37 -5.22 18.36
CA PHE A 470 -22.97 -4.78 18.34
C PHE A 470 -22.78 -3.55 17.44
N GLN A 471 -21.63 -2.91 17.59
CA GLN A 471 -21.18 -1.82 16.72
C GLN A 471 -19.64 -1.84 16.70
N PHE A 472 -19.03 -1.83 15.51
CA PHE A 472 -17.58 -1.75 15.38
C PHE A 472 -17.04 -0.45 15.96
N LEU A 473 -15.81 -0.54 16.48
CA LEU A 473 -15.07 0.62 16.98
C LEU A 473 -14.83 1.62 15.85
N ARG A 474 -14.79 2.91 16.19
CA ARG A 474 -14.69 4.05 15.28
C ARG A 474 -13.74 5.09 15.86
N ASP A 475 -13.15 5.90 15.00
CA ASP A 475 -12.40 7.07 15.44
C ASP A 475 -13.34 8.07 16.15
N THR A 476 -12.75 9.00 16.88
CA THR A 476 -13.36 10.17 17.52
C THR A 476 -14.24 10.99 16.58
N ASP A 477 -13.97 11.01 15.27
CA ASP A 477 -14.82 11.66 14.27
C ASP A 477 -16.05 10.81 13.84
N GLY A 478 -16.18 9.60 14.39
CA GLY A 478 -17.28 8.67 14.15
C GLY A 478 -17.12 7.79 12.90
N LYS A 479 -16.01 7.90 12.16
CA LYS A 479 -15.77 7.07 10.97
C LYS A 479 -15.24 5.69 11.35
N LEU A 480 -15.62 4.71 10.54
CA LEU A 480 -15.07 3.37 10.57
C LEU A 480 -13.90 3.32 9.58
N ASN A 481 -12.68 3.17 10.10
CA ASN A 481 -11.46 3.15 9.31
C ASN A 481 -11.24 1.79 8.60
N VAL A 482 -10.53 1.82 7.48
CA VAL A 482 -10.05 0.60 6.79
C VAL A 482 -8.55 0.50 6.99
N ASN A 483 -8.15 -0.50 7.77
CA ASN A 483 -6.77 -0.79 8.13
C ASN A 483 -6.62 -2.31 8.37
N GLY A 484 -5.42 -2.78 8.72
CA GLY A 484 -5.19 -4.21 8.99
C GLY A 484 -6.06 -4.81 10.09
N TYR A 485 -6.56 -4.00 11.02
CA TYR A 485 -7.51 -4.45 12.04
C TYR A 485 -8.92 -4.64 11.50
N PHE A 486 -9.44 -3.68 10.73
CA PHE A 486 -10.72 -3.79 10.05
C PHE A 486 -10.56 -3.66 8.53
N PRO A 487 -10.23 -4.75 7.83
CA PRO A 487 -9.84 -4.71 6.41
C PRO A 487 -11.03 -4.81 5.43
N PHE A 488 -12.24 -4.47 5.86
CA PHE A 488 -13.47 -4.66 5.06
C PHE A 488 -14.04 -3.32 4.58
N PRO A 489 -13.66 -2.82 3.39
CA PRO A 489 -14.14 -1.53 2.89
C PRO A 489 -15.59 -1.58 2.42
N GLN A 490 -16.27 -0.44 2.50
CA GLN A 490 -17.59 -0.21 1.93
C GLN A 490 -17.50 -0.11 0.40
N GLN A 491 -18.17 -0.99 -0.33
CA GLN A 491 -18.37 -0.78 -1.76
C GLN A 491 -19.29 0.44 -1.94
N ARG A 492 -18.82 1.44 -2.68
CA ARG A 492 -19.51 2.72 -2.91
C ARG A 492 -20.34 2.73 -4.18
N ALA A 493 -19.85 2.03 -5.20
CA ALA A 493 -20.45 1.98 -6.52
C ALA A 493 -20.01 0.72 -7.27
N THR A 494 -20.61 0.49 -8.42
CA THR A 494 -20.06 -0.30 -9.51
C THR A 494 -19.75 0.65 -10.68
N VAL A 495 -18.57 0.52 -11.28
CA VAL A 495 -18.14 1.35 -12.41
C VAL A 495 -17.85 0.47 -13.63
N THR A 496 -18.42 0.83 -14.77
CA THR A 496 -18.11 0.18 -16.05
C THR A 496 -17.08 1.00 -16.79
N VAL A 497 -15.90 0.41 -16.97
CA VAL A 497 -14.70 1.10 -17.45
C VAL A 497 -14.18 0.44 -18.73
N PRO A 498 -13.51 1.20 -19.62
CA PRO A 498 -12.98 0.66 -20.86
C PRO A 498 -11.85 -0.35 -20.65
N ILE A 499 -11.81 -1.35 -21.53
CA ILE A 499 -10.70 -2.29 -21.70
C ILE A 499 -10.40 -2.46 -23.18
N VAL A 500 -9.17 -2.81 -23.53
CA VAL A 500 -8.76 -3.12 -24.90
C VAL A 500 -7.99 -4.44 -24.92
N ALA A 501 -8.22 -5.24 -25.95
CA ALA A 501 -7.52 -6.49 -26.22
C ALA A 501 -6.78 -6.41 -27.56
N TYR A 502 -5.47 -6.64 -27.57
CA TYR A 502 -4.68 -6.91 -28.77
C TYR A 502 -4.42 -8.41 -28.84
N HIS A 503 -4.89 -9.08 -29.89
CA HIS A 503 -4.83 -10.53 -29.95
C HIS A 503 -4.59 -11.05 -31.37
N PRO A 504 -3.98 -12.23 -31.56
CA PRO A 504 -4.05 -12.97 -32.81
C PRO A 504 -5.51 -13.16 -33.23
N ALA A 505 -5.77 -13.33 -34.52
CA ALA A 505 -7.12 -13.66 -34.97
C ALA A 505 -7.64 -14.92 -34.27
N ILE A 506 -8.88 -14.90 -33.78
CA ILE A 506 -9.56 -16.04 -33.14
C ILE A 506 -10.58 -16.60 -34.14
N GLU A 507 -10.69 -17.91 -34.29
CA GLU A 507 -11.63 -18.52 -35.25
C GLU A 507 -13.08 -18.56 -34.71
N ASP A 508 -14.03 -18.00 -35.49
CA ASP A 508 -15.39 -18.56 -35.75
C ASP A 508 -16.19 -17.75 -36.81
N SER A 509 -15.84 -17.75 -38.11
CA SER A 509 -16.75 -17.09 -39.09
C SER A 509 -16.78 -17.57 -40.55
N GLY A 510 -16.06 -18.61 -40.96
CA GLY A 510 -16.11 -19.07 -42.36
C GLY A 510 -15.70 -17.99 -43.39
N THR A 511 -14.93 -16.98 -42.96
CA THR A 511 -14.29 -15.96 -43.81
C THR A 511 -12.84 -16.34 -44.10
N PRO A 512 -12.22 -15.86 -45.20
CA PRO A 512 -10.81 -16.10 -45.48
C PRO A 512 -9.94 -15.66 -44.31
N GLN A 513 -9.10 -16.58 -43.81
CA GLN A 513 -8.30 -16.36 -42.61
C GLN A 513 -7.29 -15.21 -42.82
N PRO A 514 -7.20 -14.23 -41.90
CA PRO A 514 -6.01 -13.38 -41.83
C PRO A 514 -4.78 -14.24 -41.48
N GLU A 515 -3.61 -13.80 -41.90
CA GLU A 515 -2.35 -14.48 -41.58
C GLU A 515 -2.14 -14.44 -40.06
N ARG A 516 -2.11 -15.61 -39.39
CA ARG A 516 -1.81 -15.69 -37.95
C ARG A 516 -0.31 -15.66 -37.69
N PRO A 517 0.13 -15.19 -36.51
CA PRO A 517 1.54 -15.26 -36.14
C PRO A 517 2.04 -16.70 -36.08
N ALA A 518 3.27 -16.93 -36.56
CA ALA A 518 3.91 -18.24 -36.55
C ALA A 518 4.26 -18.75 -35.14
N SER A 519 4.20 -17.88 -34.13
CA SER A 519 4.39 -18.19 -32.71
C SER A 519 3.19 -18.89 -32.06
N CYS A 520 2.03 -18.90 -32.73
CA CYS A 520 0.84 -19.57 -32.23
C CYS A 520 0.95 -21.09 -32.38
N VAL A 521 0.84 -21.80 -31.26
CA VAL A 521 0.93 -23.28 -31.25
C VAL A 521 -0.42 -23.93 -31.56
N ASP A 522 -1.52 -23.30 -31.10
CA ASP A 522 -2.87 -23.70 -31.42
C ASP A 522 -3.35 -22.99 -32.69
N ALA A 523 -4.13 -23.71 -33.51
CA ALA A 523 -4.64 -23.17 -34.77
C ALA A 523 -5.63 -22.01 -34.55
N ASN A 524 -6.31 -21.99 -33.40
CA ASN A 524 -7.50 -21.21 -33.13
C ASN A 524 -7.36 -20.33 -31.88
N LEU A 525 -6.55 -20.71 -30.90
CA LEU A 525 -6.40 -20.02 -29.63
C LEU A 525 -5.04 -19.32 -29.47
N PRO A 526 -4.96 -18.24 -28.66
CA PRO A 526 -3.68 -17.69 -28.21
C PRO A 526 -2.95 -18.67 -27.28
N ASN A 527 -1.63 -18.50 -27.12
CA ASN A 527 -0.83 -19.28 -26.18
C ASN A 527 -1.12 -18.88 -24.72
N GLY A 528 -1.54 -17.63 -24.49
CA GLY A 528 -1.79 -17.09 -23.15
C GLY A 528 -2.47 -15.72 -23.20
N VAL A 529 -2.74 -15.18 -22.01
CA VAL A 529 -3.24 -13.82 -21.79
C VAL A 529 -2.17 -13.02 -21.07
N THR A 530 -1.96 -11.77 -21.46
CA THR A 530 -1.09 -10.83 -20.75
C THR A 530 -1.89 -9.62 -20.33
N ILE A 531 -1.93 -9.32 -19.04
CA ILE A 531 -2.51 -8.09 -18.50
C ILE A 531 -1.44 -7.01 -18.53
N PHE A 532 -1.74 -5.86 -19.13
CA PHE A 532 -0.85 -4.71 -19.25
C PHE A 532 -1.36 -3.53 -18.43
N GLN A 533 -0.52 -2.98 -17.55
CA GLN A 533 -0.82 -1.77 -16.77
C GLN A 533 0.19 -0.65 -17.08
N HIS A 534 -0.35 0.51 -17.46
CA HIS A 534 0.42 1.69 -17.87
C HIS A 534 0.90 2.56 -16.68
N GLY A 535 1.80 3.52 -16.96
CA GLY A 535 2.35 4.50 -16.00
C GLY A 535 1.45 5.71 -15.70
N ILE A 536 1.90 6.59 -14.79
CA ILE A 536 1.04 7.62 -14.15
C ILE A 536 0.54 8.77 -15.05
N THR A 537 1.32 9.24 -16.02
CA THR A 537 0.91 10.40 -16.85
C THR A 537 0.33 10.01 -18.20
N VAL A 538 0.08 8.71 -18.40
CA VAL A 538 -0.35 8.12 -19.66
C VAL A 538 -1.61 7.29 -19.44
N ASP A 539 -2.07 6.62 -20.48
CA ASP A 539 -3.34 5.90 -20.48
C ASP A 539 -3.22 4.55 -21.21
N ARG A 540 -4.28 3.75 -21.21
CA ARG A 540 -4.32 2.41 -21.82
C ARG A 540 -3.84 2.35 -23.27
N SER A 541 -3.89 3.45 -24.03
CA SER A 541 -3.43 3.47 -25.43
C SER A 541 -1.95 3.16 -25.59
N VAL A 542 -1.13 3.41 -24.56
CA VAL A 542 0.32 3.15 -24.63
C VAL A 542 0.67 1.66 -24.63
N SER A 543 -0.31 0.80 -24.35
CA SER A 543 -0.19 -0.64 -24.54
C SER A 543 -0.18 -1.06 -26.02
N MET A 544 -0.52 -0.18 -26.96
CA MET A 544 -0.69 -0.52 -28.38
C MET A 544 0.54 -1.14 -29.01
N LEU A 545 1.70 -0.47 -28.90
CA LEU A 545 2.92 -0.92 -29.56
C LEU A 545 3.47 -2.22 -28.93
N PRO A 546 3.70 -2.29 -27.60
CA PRO A 546 4.12 -3.54 -26.98
C PRO A 546 3.04 -4.64 -27.13
N GLY A 547 1.75 -4.29 -27.06
CA GLY A 547 0.64 -5.23 -27.18
C GLY A 547 0.56 -5.92 -28.53
N ILE A 548 0.69 -5.17 -29.64
CA ILE A 548 0.76 -5.74 -30.99
C ILE A 548 1.97 -6.66 -31.13
N LEU A 549 3.12 -6.24 -30.62
CA LEU A 549 4.34 -7.04 -30.75
C LEU A 549 4.32 -8.29 -29.88
N LEU A 550 3.78 -8.25 -28.66
CA LEU A 550 3.61 -9.43 -27.81
C LEU A 550 2.57 -10.40 -28.38
N ALA A 551 1.46 -9.88 -28.91
CA ALA A 551 0.47 -10.68 -29.62
C ALA A 551 1.09 -11.39 -30.84
N ASN A 552 2.01 -10.73 -31.54
CA ASN A 552 2.69 -11.33 -32.70
C ASN A 552 3.84 -12.28 -32.31
N GLN A 553 4.71 -11.88 -31.39
CA GLN A 553 5.97 -12.60 -31.09
C GLN A 553 5.76 -13.77 -30.13
N ALA A 554 4.78 -13.69 -29.22
CA ALA A 554 4.51 -14.71 -28.20
C ALA A 554 3.07 -15.28 -28.27
N CYS A 555 2.31 -14.95 -29.33
CA CYS A 555 0.92 -15.34 -29.52
C CYS A 555 0.03 -15.09 -28.28
N GLN A 556 0.13 -13.90 -27.69
CA GLN A 556 -0.62 -13.50 -26.50
C GLN A 556 -1.88 -12.71 -26.84
N THR A 557 -2.92 -12.86 -26.03
CA THR A 557 -3.98 -11.83 -25.92
C THR A 557 -3.56 -10.82 -24.87
N VAL A 558 -3.22 -9.60 -25.29
CA VAL A 558 -2.80 -8.52 -24.38
C VAL A 558 -4.00 -7.67 -24.01
N ILE A 559 -4.40 -7.69 -22.73
CA ILE A 559 -5.51 -6.92 -22.16
C ILE A 559 -4.95 -5.70 -21.43
N ALA A 560 -5.40 -4.51 -21.79
CA ALA A 560 -5.05 -3.27 -21.10
C ALA A 560 -6.29 -2.56 -20.54
N ILE A 561 -6.11 -1.98 -19.36
CA ILE A 561 -7.12 -1.23 -18.60
C ILE A 561 -6.48 0.01 -17.98
N ASP A 562 -7.23 1.08 -17.82
CA ASP A 562 -6.74 2.26 -17.11
C ASP A 562 -6.75 2.08 -15.58
N GLN A 563 -5.75 2.67 -14.93
CA GLN A 563 -5.74 2.82 -13.47
C GLN A 563 -6.89 3.76 -13.01
N PRO A 564 -7.28 3.74 -11.72
CA PRO A 564 -8.20 4.74 -11.18
C PRO A 564 -7.73 6.16 -11.52
N LEU A 565 -8.64 7.07 -11.84
CA LEU A 565 -8.33 8.46 -12.24
C LEU A 565 -7.52 8.61 -13.54
N HIS A 566 -7.41 7.56 -14.35
CA HIS A 566 -6.80 7.58 -15.68
C HIS A 566 -7.82 7.26 -16.77
N GLY A 567 -7.45 7.50 -18.02
CA GLY A 567 -8.29 7.24 -19.18
C GLY A 567 -7.74 7.96 -20.40
N LEU A 568 -8.32 7.68 -21.56
CA LEU A 568 -7.92 8.34 -22.81
C LEU A 568 -8.06 9.85 -22.68
N ALA A 569 -7.01 10.58 -23.06
CA ALA A 569 -6.90 12.02 -22.89
C ALA A 569 -6.17 12.66 -24.08
N GLY A 570 -6.49 13.92 -24.39
CA GLY A 570 -5.87 14.71 -25.44
C GLY A 570 -6.63 14.71 -26.78
N ASP A 571 -6.18 15.57 -27.70
CA ASP A 571 -6.82 15.80 -29.01
C ASP A 571 -6.82 14.57 -29.94
N SER A 572 -5.89 13.63 -29.71
CA SER A 572 -5.82 12.32 -30.38
C SER A 572 -6.54 11.20 -29.62
N ALA A 573 -7.27 11.55 -28.55
CA ALA A 573 -7.97 10.68 -27.61
C ALA A 573 -7.10 9.57 -27.01
N GLY A 574 -5.92 9.93 -26.52
CA GLY A 574 -4.95 9.01 -25.93
C GLY A 574 -3.53 9.47 -26.24
N THR A 575 -2.60 9.07 -25.38
CA THR A 575 -1.16 9.29 -25.54
C THR A 575 -0.66 8.68 -26.86
N VAL A 576 -1.19 7.52 -27.24
CA VAL A 576 -0.96 6.88 -28.55
C VAL A 576 -2.29 6.83 -29.33
N ALA A 577 -2.33 7.48 -30.49
CA ALA A 577 -3.57 7.65 -31.25
C ALA A 577 -4.09 6.33 -31.84
N GLY A 578 -5.40 6.07 -31.71
CA GLY A 578 -6.08 4.98 -32.43
C GLY A 578 -7.13 4.20 -31.62
N LEU A 579 -7.35 4.54 -30.35
CA LEU A 579 -8.45 4.00 -29.55
C LEU A 579 -9.58 5.03 -29.40
N ASP A 580 -10.77 4.55 -29.07
CA ASP A 580 -11.96 5.36 -28.85
C ASP A 580 -12.29 5.45 -27.35
N PRO A 581 -12.75 6.62 -26.88
CA PRO A 581 -13.30 6.76 -25.53
C PRO A 581 -14.57 5.90 -25.37
N LEU A 582 -14.79 5.38 -24.16
CA LEU A 582 -16.02 4.63 -23.89
C LEU A 582 -17.24 5.57 -23.85
N ASP A 583 -18.12 5.43 -24.85
CA ASP A 583 -19.42 6.12 -24.87
C ASP A 583 -20.52 5.29 -24.19
N SER A 584 -21.12 5.86 -23.13
CA SER A 584 -22.15 5.18 -22.34
C SER A 584 -23.39 4.79 -23.16
N GLN A 585 -23.83 5.67 -24.07
CA GLN A 585 -25.05 5.44 -24.84
C GLN A 585 -24.83 4.40 -25.94
N ALA A 586 -23.68 4.42 -26.60
CA ALA A 586 -23.28 3.45 -27.60
C ALA A 586 -23.15 2.04 -26.99
N LEU A 587 -22.53 1.92 -25.81
CA LEU A 587 -22.46 0.66 -25.07
C LEU A 587 -23.87 0.14 -24.75
N LYS A 588 -24.72 0.98 -24.13
CA LYS A 588 -26.12 0.62 -23.79
C LYS A 588 -26.91 0.15 -25.01
N ASN A 589 -26.82 0.87 -26.13
CA ASN A 589 -27.52 0.52 -27.36
C ASN A 589 -27.05 -0.83 -27.91
N THR A 590 -25.73 -1.04 -27.96
CA THR A 590 -25.13 -2.26 -28.51
C THR A 590 -25.47 -3.48 -27.66
N VAL A 591 -25.29 -3.38 -26.34
CA VAL A 591 -25.59 -4.48 -25.41
C VAL A 591 -27.08 -4.82 -25.40
N ASN A 592 -27.98 -3.83 -25.42
CA ASN A 592 -29.42 -4.09 -25.51
C ASN A 592 -29.82 -4.79 -26.81
N ALA A 593 -29.14 -4.49 -27.92
CA ALA A 593 -29.35 -5.20 -29.18
C ALA A 593 -28.90 -6.67 -29.09
N VAL A 594 -27.77 -6.95 -28.43
CA VAL A 594 -27.29 -8.32 -28.15
C VAL A 594 -28.28 -9.08 -27.28
N ILE A 595 -28.74 -8.49 -26.18
CA ILE A 595 -29.76 -9.07 -25.30
C ILE A 595 -31.05 -9.38 -26.09
N SER A 596 -31.51 -8.44 -26.92
CA SER A 596 -32.71 -8.61 -27.76
C SER A 596 -32.54 -9.69 -28.84
N GLY A 597 -31.30 -9.97 -29.24
CA GLY A 597 -30.94 -11.06 -30.16
C GLY A 597 -31.02 -12.46 -29.54
N GLY A 598 -31.12 -12.55 -28.20
CA GLY A 598 -31.23 -13.79 -27.44
C GLY A 598 -29.87 -14.31 -26.97
N VAL A 599 -29.66 -14.33 -25.65
CA VAL A 599 -28.49 -14.90 -24.97
C VAL A 599 -28.94 -15.75 -23.78
N PRO A 600 -28.09 -16.64 -23.23
CA PRO A 600 -28.41 -17.35 -21.99
C PRO A 600 -28.73 -16.38 -20.83
N GLN A 601 -29.61 -16.78 -19.90
CA GLN A 601 -30.06 -15.90 -18.80
C GLN A 601 -28.89 -15.35 -17.98
N GLN A 602 -27.89 -16.18 -17.66
CA GLN A 602 -26.72 -15.76 -16.90
C GLN A 602 -25.93 -14.66 -17.64
N THR A 603 -25.81 -14.78 -18.96
CA THR A 603 -25.18 -13.77 -19.81
C THR A 603 -26.04 -12.50 -19.89
N GLU A 604 -27.36 -12.63 -19.98
CA GLU A 604 -28.28 -11.50 -19.94
C GLU A 604 -28.16 -10.71 -18.64
N ASP A 605 -28.13 -11.40 -17.49
CA ASP A 605 -28.00 -10.78 -16.17
C ASP A 605 -26.65 -10.07 -16.02
N ALA A 606 -25.56 -10.68 -16.49
CA ALA A 606 -24.24 -10.05 -16.51
C ALA A 606 -24.24 -8.79 -17.40
N LEU A 607 -24.74 -8.88 -18.63
CA LEU A 607 -24.81 -7.73 -19.55
C LEU A 607 -25.70 -6.61 -19.01
N LYS A 608 -26.79 -6.94 -18.32
CA LYS A 608 -27.62 -5.96 -17.61
C LYS A 608 -26.86 -5.28 -16.47
N ALA A 609 -26.12 -6.04 -15.67
CA ALA A 609 -25.28 -5.48 -14.60
C ALA A 609 -24.23 -4.51 -15.17
N LEU A 610 -23.59 -4.85 -16.30
CA LEU A 610 -22.63 -4.01 -17.00
C LEU A 610 -23.20 -2.63 -17.38
N ILE A 611 -24.40 -2.60 -17.96
CA ILE A 611 -25.00 -1.34 -18.45
C ILE A 611 -25.80 -0.56 -17.39
N ASN A 612 -26.02 -1.16 -16.22
CA ASN A 612 -26.71 -0.55 -15.08
C ASN A 612 -25.74 -0.11 -13.96
N ALA A 613 -24.43 -0.14 -14.21
CA ALA A 613 -23.42 0.40 -13.29
C ALA A 613 -23.68 1.89 -12.97
N ASP A 614 -23.26 2.32 -11.78
CA ASP A 614 -23.45 3.70 -11.30
C ASP A 614 -22.69 4.72 -12.16
N TYR A 615 -21.62 4.29 -12.81
CA TYR A 615 -20.86 5.08 -13.78
C TYR A 615 -20.44 4.23 -14.98
N ILE A 616 -20.44 4.84 -16.17
CA ILE A 616 -19.92 4.23 -17.42
C ILE A 616 -19.10 5.29 -18.15
N GLY A 617 -17.79 5.06 -18.29
CA GLY A 617 -16.89 5.99 -19.01
C GLY A 617 -15.42 5.87 -18.61
N GLU A 618 -14.64 6.86 -19.03
CA GLU A 618 -13.22 7.01 -18.69
C GLU A 618 -13.00 7.24 -17.19
N ARG A 619 -11.94 6.65 -16.60
CA ARG A 619 -11.78 6.64 -15.13
C ARG A 619 -11.24 7.94 -14.54
N HIS A 620 -10.81 8.88 -15.37
CA HIS A 620 -10.54 10.27 -14.93
C HIS A 620 -11.85 11.07 -14.75
N PHE A 621 -13.01 10.53 -15.12
CA PHE A 621 -14.34 11.15 -14.95
C PHE A 621 -14.48 12.56 -15.55
N TYR A 622 -13.67 12.88 -16.57
CA TYR A 622 -13.50 14.25 -17.10
C TYR A 622 -13.01 15.30 -16.07
N TYR A 623 -12.25 14.89 -15.05
CA TYR A 623 -11.58 15.79 -14.11
C TYR A 623 -10.06 15.73 -14.23
N THR A 624 -9.42 16.87 -14.06
CA THR A 624 -7.96 17.02 -14.04
C THR A 624 -7.53 17.89 -12.85
N ALA A 625 -6.27 17.82 -12.45
CA ALA A 625 -5.73 18.65 -11.39
C ALA A 625 -5.40 20.05 -11.91
N ASN A 626 -5.83 21.08 -11.20
CA ASN A 626 -5.28 22.43 -11.37
C ASN A 626 -3.91 22.57 -10.67
N SER A 627 -3.32 23.78 -10.70
CA SER A 627 -2.03 24.06 -10.06
C SER A 627 -2.02 23.87 -8.54
N GLN A 628 -3.19 23.86 -7.90
CA GLN A 628 -3.38 23.66 -6.46
C GLN A 628 -3.82 22.22 -6.12
N LEU A 629 -3.72 21.27 -7.06
CA LEU A 629 -4.17 19.88 -6.91
C LEU A 629 -5.69 19.74 -6.69
N GLN A 630 -6.48 20.78 -6.99
CA GLN A 630 -7.93 20.70 -6.91
C GLN A 630 -8.50 20.13 -8.22
N PRO A 631 -9.61 19.37 -8.15
CA PRO A 631 -10.24 18.79 -9.32
C PRO A 631 -10.95 19.90 -10.10
N VAL A 632 -10.73 19.93 -11.41
CA VAL A 632 -11.47 20.79 -12.34
C VAL A 632 -11.97 19.95 -13.51
N GLU A 633 -13.22 20.16 -13.89
CA GLU A 633 -13.82 19.49 -15.04
C GLU A 633 -13.13 19.96 -16.33
N ALA A 634 -12.82 19.03 -17.22
CA ALA A 634 -12.15 19.27 -18.49
C ALA A 634 -12.68 18.31 -19.57
N ASN A 635 -12.85 18.83 -20.78
CA ASN A 635 -13.19 18.00 -21.95
C ASN A 635 -12.04 17.04 -22.28
N LEU A 636 -12.33 16.02 -23.10
CA LEU A 636 -11.37 14.99 -23.51
C LEU A 636 -10.04 15.55 -24.03
N SER A 637 -10.07 16.65 -24.79
CA SER A 637 -8.88 17.31 -25.34
C SER A 637 -7.98 17.99 -24.31
N SER A 638 -8.48 18.25 -23.10
CA SER A 638 -7.78 19.06 -22.08
C SER A 638 -7.67 18.37 -20.72
N VAL A 639 -8.35 17.24 -20.53
CA VAL A 639 -8.19 16.42 -19.33
C VAL A 639 -6.82 15.75 -19.36
N SER A 640 -6.19 15.58 -18.20
CA SER A 640 -4.91 14.89 -18.07
C SER A 640 -5.10 13.59 -17.30
N SER A 641 -4.74 12.47 -17.94
CA SER A 641 -4.75 11.15 -17.32
C SER A 641 -3.88 11.14 -16.07
N GLY A 642 -4.41 10.61 -14.95
CA GLY A 642 -3.65 10.42 -13.70
C GLY A 642 -3.28 11.67 -12.92
N SER A 643 -3.66 12.86 -13.38
CA SER A 643 -3.21 14.14 -12.78
C SER A 643 -3.64 14.36 -11.31
N LEU A 644 -4.70 13.67 -10.87
CA LEU A 644 -5.25 13.67 -9.51
C LEU A 644 -4.88 12.40 -8.69
N PHE A 645 -4.09 11.49 -9.25
CA PHE A 645 -3.79 10.19 -8.64
C PHE A 645 -2.96 10.31 -7.35
N ILE A 646 -1.94 11.18 -7.38
CA ILE A 646 -1.11 11.52 -6.21
C ILE A 646 -1.68 12.78 -5.57
N ASN A 647 -2.09 12.66 -4.32
CA ASN A 647 -2.72 13.69 -3.53
C ASN A 647 -2.10 13.78 -2.13
N PRO A 648 -0.99 14.53 -1.94
CA PRO A 648 -0.37 14.71 -0.63
C PRO A 648 -1.25 15.50 0.36
N LEU A 649 -2.29 16.19 -0.12
CA LEU A 649 -3.27 16.87 0.72
C LEU A 649 -4.31 15.91 1.33
N ASN A 650 -4.40 14.68 0.81
CA ASN A 650 -5.16 13.57 1.36
C ASN A 650 -4.41 12.26 1.11
N MET A 651 -3.50 11.92 2.02
CA MET A 651 -2.64 10.75 1.89
C MET A 651 -3.44 9.44 1.75
N ALA A 652 -4.58 9.33 2.45
CA ALA A 652 -5.46 8.17 2.36
C ALA A 652 -6.09 8.02 0.96
N ASN A 653 -6.42 9.13 0.29
CA ASN A 653 -6.88 9.10 -1.11
C ASN A 653 -5.81 8.53 -2.05
N SER A 654 -4.55 8.98 -1.92
CA SER A 654 -3.44 8.46 -2.72
C SER A 654 -3.25 6.94 -2.55
N ARG A 655 -3.26 6.49 -1.29
CA ARG A 655 -3.19 5.06 -0.93
C ARG A 655 -4.35 4.27 -1.55
N ASP A 656 -5.57 4.78 -1.40
CA ASP A 656 -6.76 4.07 -1.82
C ASP A 656 -6.95 4.08 -3.36
N ASN A 657 -6.32 5.01 -4.08
CA ASN A 657 -6.19 4.95 -5.54
C ASN A 657 -5.35 3.74 -5.98
N LEU A 658 -4.24 3.49 -5.31
CA LEU A 658 -3.42 2.29 -5.54
C LEU A 658 -4.14 1.01 -5.12
N ARG A 659 -4.78 0.98 -3.94
CA ARG A 659 -5.58 -0.18 -3.49
C ARG A 659 -6.69 -0.51 -4.48
N GLN A 660 -7.40 0.50 -4.99
CA GLN A 660 -8.42 0.31 -6.01
C GLN A 660 -7.81 -0.28 -7.30
N GLY A 661 -6.67 0.23 -7.76
CA GLY A 661 -5.96 -0.32 -8.92
C GLY A 661 -5.57 -1.81 -8.75
N VAL A 662 -5.08 -2.19 -7.58
CA VAL A 662 -4.77 -3.60 -7.27
C VAL A 662 -6.04 -4.46 -7.27
N VAL A 663 -7.12 -4.01 -6.64
CA VAL A 663 -8.40 -4.74 -6.63
C VAL A 663 -8.99 -4.87 -8.03
N ASP A 664 -8.85 -3.85 -8.87
CA ASP A 664 -9.25 -3.91 -10.28
C ASP A 664 -8.47 -4.99 -11.02
N LEU A 665 -7.15 -5.01 -10.88
CA LEU A 665 -6.28 -6.03 -11.49
C LEU A 665 -6.62 -7.44 -11.02
N LEU A 666 -6.87 -7.64 -9.72
CA LEU A 666 -7.33 -8.93 -9.18
C LEU A 666 -8.64 -9.38 -9.87
N ASN A 667 -9.60 -8.47 -10.06
CA ASN A 667 -10.86 -8.78 -10.73
C ASN A 667 -10.72 -8.96 -12.25
N VAL A 668 -9.83 -8.22 -12.91
CA VAL A 668 -9.50 -8.40 -14.34
C VAL A 668 -8.86 -9.77 -14.56
N ALA A 669 -7.90 -10.17 -13.71
CA ALA A 669 -7.28 -11.49 -13.76
C ALA A 669 -8.33 -12.60 -13.65
N ALA A 670 -9.22 -12.54 -12.66
CA ALA A 670 -10.33 -13.47 -12.51
C ALA A 670 -11.29 -13.48 -13.72
N SER A 671 -11.43 -12.36 -14.44
CA SER A 671 -12.35 -12.19 -15.57
C SER A 671 -11.77 -12.65 -16.91
N THR A 672 -10.46 -12.85 -17.02
CA THR A 672 -9.82 -13.28 -18.27
C THR A 672 -10.51 -14.50 -18.88
N GLN A 673 -10.82 -15.50 -18.05
CA GLN A 673 -11.50 -16.74 -18.44
C GLN A 673 -12.96 -16.56 -18.93
N THR A 674 -13.60 -15.43 -18.66
CA THR A 674 -14.99 -15.15 -19.10
C THR A 674 -15.07 -14.17 -20.26
N PHE A 675 -13.94 -13.57 -20.68
CA PHE A 675 -13.93 -12.65 -21.80
C PHE A 675 -14.42 -13.30 -23.09
N ALA A 676 -15.33 -12.59 -23.77
CA ALA A 676 -15.88 -12.98 -25.05
C ALA A 676 -15.29 -12.11 -26.15
N LEU A 677 -14.40 -12.66 -26.96
CA LEU A 677 -13.77 -11.96 -28.09
C LEU A 677 -14.34 -12.49 -29.40
N ASP A 678 -14.64 -11.60 -30.35
CA ASP A 678 -15.24 -11.92 -31.66
C ASP A 678 -16.47 -12.86 -31.56
N GLY A 679 -17.29 -12.70 -30.52
CA GLY A 679 -18.49 -13.50 -30.29
C GLY A 679 -18.24 -14.88 -29.67
N THR A 680 -17.00 -15.28 -29.44
CA THR A 680 -16.63 -16.55 -28.80
C THR A 680 -16.53 -16.35 -27.28
N ALA A 681 -17.52 -16.85 -26.54
CA ALA A 681 -17.55 -16.73 -25.08
C ALA A 681 -16.48 -17.59 -24.39
N GLY A 682 -15.81 -17.02 -23.39
CA GLY A 682 -14.82 -17.76 -22.56
C GLY A 682 -13.62 -18.27 -23.35
N VAL A 683 -13.25 -17.58 -24.44
CA VAL A 683 -12.22 -18.06 -25.38
C VAL A 683 -10.82 -18.14 -24.77
N LEU A 684 -10.59 -17.46 -23.65
CA LEU A 684 -9.33 -17.46 -22.91
C LEU A 684 -9.36 -18.38 -21.68
N ALA A 685 -10.44 -19.14 -21.47
CA ALA A 685 -10.54 -20.06 -20.34
C ALA A 685 -9.40 -21.11 -20.39
N GLY A 686 -8.71 -21.29 -19.27
CA GLY A 686 -7.57 -22.21 -19.14
C GLY A 686 -6.26 -21.71 -19.77
N SER A 687 -6.21 -20.49 -20.32
CA SER A 687 -4.97 -19.87 -20.79
C SER A 687 -4.08 -19.45 -19.61
N GLU A 688 -2.77 -19.57 -19.75
CA GLU A 688 -1.82 -18.99 -18.81
C GLU A 688 -2.00 -17.46 -18.76
N VAL A 689 -1.95 -16.88 -17.56
CA VAL A 689 -2.11 -15.44 -17.38
C VAL A 689 -0.76 -14.84 -16.98
N ASN A 690 -0.34 -13.79 -17.67
CA ASN A 690 0.90 -13.07 -17.50
C ASN A 690 0.62 -11.62 -17.12
N PHE A 691 1.59 -10.93 -16.52
CA PHE A 691 1.47 -9.52 -16.18
C PHE A 691 2.66 -8.72 -16.72
N VAL A 692 2.35 -7.54 -17.28
CA VAL A 692 3.33 -6.53 -17.71
C VAL A 692 2.93 -5.18 -17.11
N GLY A 693 3.78 -4.63 -16.26
CA GLY A 693 3.59 -3.30 -15.67
C GLY A 693 4.72 -2.36 -16.05
N HIS A 694 4.39 -1.12 -16.40
CA HIS A 694 5.38 -0.06 -16.62
C HIS A 694 5.19 1.08 -15.63
N SER A 695 6.28 1.57 -15.02
CA SER A 695 6.24 2.71 -14.10
C SER A 695 5.24 2.49 -12.96
N LEU A 696 4.26 3.37 -12.76
CA LEU A 696 3.15 3.19 -11.82
C LEU A 696 2.40 1.87 -12.00
N GLY A 697 2.29 1.36 -13.22
CA GLY A 697 1.70 0.04 -13.49
C GLY A 697 2.54 -1.11 -12.96
N GLY A 698 3.87 -0.95 -12.87
CA GLY A 698 4.76 -1.87 -12.15
C GLY A 698 4.67 -1.73 -10.62
N ILE A 699 4.37 -0.52 -10.12
CA ILE A 699 4.18 -0.26 -8.68
C ILE A 699 2.93 -1.00 -8.20
N SER A 700 1.77 -0.74 -8.80
CA SER A 700 0.55 -1.50 -8.48
C SER A 700 0.66 -2.98 -8.87
N GLY A 701 1.38 -3.25 -9.96
CA GLY A 701 1.65 -4.60 -10.48
C GLY A 701 2.44 -5.50 -9.55
N THR A 702 3.45 -4.97 -8.84
CA THR A 702 4.24 -5.75 -7.86
C THR A 702 3.34 -6.27 -6.74
N THR A 703 2.52 -5.39 -6.17
CA THR A 703 1.55 -5.73 -5.13
C THR A 703 0.49 -6.70 -5.65
N PHE A 704 -0.09 -6.43 -6.81
CA PHE A 704 -1.06 -7.32 -7.46
C PHE A 704 -0.49 -8.74 -7.69
N ALA A 705 0.68 -8.85 -8.30
CA ALA A 705 1.29 -10.13 -8.65
C ALA A 705 1.68 -10.92 -7.40
N SER A 706 2.20 -10.25 -6.35
CA SER A 706 2.48 -10.87 -5.06
C SER A 706 1.23 -11.49 -4.44
N LEU A 707 0.10 -10.77 -4.43
CA LEU A 707 -1.18 -11.29 -3.91
C LEU A 707 -1.74 -12.43 -4.76
N SER A 708 -1.69 -12.31 -6.09
CA SER A 708 -2.18 -13.32 -7.03
C SER A 708 -1.41 -14.64 -6.95
N ASN A 709 -0.08 -14.55 -6.76
CA ASN A 709 0.83 -15.69 -6.69
C ASN A 709 1.06 -16.22 -5.28
N ASN A 710 0.61 -15.52 -4.24
CA ASN A 710 0.67 -16.04 -2.88
C ASN A 710 -0.12 -17.36 -2.79
N THR A 711 0.59 -18.46 -2.55
CA THR A 711 0.02 -19.81 -2.59
C THR A 711 -1.09 -20.02 -1.57
N VAL A 712 -1.02 -19.35 -0.41
CA VAL A 712 -2.03 -19.45 0.65
C VAL A 712 -3.28 -18.66 0.28
N LEU A 713 -3.13 -17.42 -0.21
CA LEU A 713 -4.27 -16.60 -0.63
C LEU A 713 -4.98 -17.23 -1.82
N ASN A 714 -4.23 -17.64 -2.85
CA ASN A 714 -4.78 -18.24 -4.07
C ASN A 714 -5.55 -19.54 -3.77
N ALA A 715 -4.95 -20.46 -3.00
CA ALA A 715 -5.62 -21.70 -2.62
C ALA A 715 -6.88 -21.46 -1.77
N THR A 716 -6.84 -20.46 -0.87
CA THR A 716 -7.99 -20.11 -0.04
C THR A 716 -9.12 -19.50 -0.88
N LEU A 717 -8.81 -18.63 -1.84
CA LEU A 717 -9.79 -18.05 -2.75
C LEU A 717 -10.45 -19.12 -3.63
N ASN A 718 -9.67 -20.05 -4.18
CA ASN A 718 -10.23 -21.18 -4.95
C ASN A 718 -11.12 -22.08 -4.09
N GLY A 719 -10.77 -22.29 -2.82
CA GLY A 719 -11.66 -22.97 -1.86
C GLY A 719 -12.99 -22.24 -1.62
N LEU A 720 -13.03 -20.90 -1.75
CA LEU A 720 -14.28 -20.12 -1.74
C LEU A 720 -15.04 -20.26 -3.06
N TYR A 721 -14.35 -20.35 -4.20
CA TYR A 721 -14.97 -20.56 -5.49
C TYR A 721 -15.71 -21.90 -5.54
N ASP A 722 -15.08 -22.98 -5.06
CA ASP A 722 -15.68 -24.31 -4.97
C ASP A 722 -16.99 -24.35 -4.17
N GLN A 723 -17.11 -23.47 -3.17
CA GLN A 723 -18.27 -23.40 -2.28
C GLN A 723 -19.41 -22.56 -2.83
N ASN A 724 -19.15 -21.68 -3.81
CA ASN A 724 -20.14 -20.78 -4.39
C ASN A 724 -20.55 -21.26 -5.80
N PRO A 725 -21.81 -21.69 -6.02
CA PRO A 725 -22.26 -22.18 -7.32
C PRO A 725 -22.09 -21.20 -8.50
N ALA A 726 -22.02 -19.90 -8.25
CA ALA A 726 -21.79 -18.90 -9.28
C ALA A 726 -20.34 -18.88 -9.79
N THR A 727 -19.39 -19.40 -9.01
CA THR A 727 -17.95 -19.38 -9.29
C THR A 727 -17.30 -20.76 -9.35
N ALA A 728 -17.98 -21.83 -8.95
CA ALA A 728 -17.44 -23.20 -8.86
C ALA A 728 -16.97 -23.81 -10.20
N SER A 729 -17.20 -23.14 -11.34
CA SER A 729 -16.68 -23.53 -12.67
C SER A 729 -15.39 -22.82 -13.05
N PHE A 730 -14.83 -22.02 -12.14
CA PHE A 730 -13.69 -21.16 -12.38
C PHE A 730 -12.60 -21.42 -11.35
N ASP A 731 -11.37 -21.15 -11.75
CA ASP A 731 -10.24 -21.03 -10.85
C ASP A 731 -9.69 -19.59 -10.96
N TYR A 732 -9.20 -19.06 -9.84
CA TYR A 732 -8.46 -17.81 -9.84
C TYR A 732 -7.05 -18.04 -10.40
N PRO A 733 -6.64 -17.34 -11.47
CA PRO A 733 -5.35 -17.58 -12.11
C PRO A 733 -4.20 -16.99 -11.29
N ALA A 734 -3.16 -17.78 -11.08
CA ALA A 734 -1.84 -17.27 -10.73
C ALA A 734 -1.15 -16.69 -11.98
N MET A 735 -0.33 -15.67 -11.80
CA MET A 735 0.51 -15.10 -12.84
C MET A 735 1.67 -16.06 -13.16
N PHE A 736 1.69 -16.58 -14.38
CA PHE A 736 2.76 -17.41 -14.90
C PHE A 736 4.07 -16.64 -15.01
N SER A 737 4.02 -15.42 -15.55
CA SER A 737 5.17 -14.51 -15.60
C SER A 737 4.81 -13.07 -15.25
N VAL A 738 5.79 -12.32 -14.75
CA VAL A 738 5.65 -10.93 -14.30
C VAL A 738 6.80 -10.10 -14.86
N SER A 739 6.50 -9.13 -15.73
CA SER A 739 7.47 -8.16 -16.25
C SER A 739 7.20 -6.77 -15.70
N LEU A 740 8.20 -6.19 -15.03
CA LEU A 740 8.15 -4.91 -14.32
C LEU A 740 9.16 -3.95 -14.96
N HIS A 741 8.69 -3.04 -15.80
CA HIS A 741 9.56 -2.11 -16.52
C HIS A 741 9.62 -0.75 -15.80
N ASN A 742 10.82 -0.30 -15.47
CA ASN A 742 11.16 1.03 -14.95
C ASN A 742 10.26 1.41 -13.76
N THR A 743 10.22 0.53 -12.76
CA THR A 743 9.35 0.66 -11.57
C THR A 743 10.17 0.58 -10.28
N GLY A 744 9.61 0.94 -9.13
CA GLY A 744 10.36 1.01 -7.88
C GLY A 744 9.51 0.90 -6.62
N GLY A 745 10.17 0.76 -5.48
CA GLY A 745 9.56 0.68 -4.15
C GLY A 745 9.71 1.96 -3.32
N GLN A 746 9.12 1.95 -2.13
CA GLN A 746 9.09 3.05 -1.16
C GLN A 746 8.58 4.35 -1.81
N VAL A 747 7.35 4.29 -2.32
CA VAL A 747 6.73 5.26 -3.23
C VAL A 747 6.85 6.69 -2.73
N THR A 748 6.76 6.93 -1.42
CA THR A 748 6.88 8.30 -0.89
C THR A 748 8.28 8.87 -1.08
N ARG A 749 9.33 8.10 -0.76
CA ARG A 749 10.73 8.51 -0.95
C ARG A 749 11.15 8.43 -2.40
N LEU A 750 10.56 7.54 -3.21
CA LEU A 750 10.70 7.54 -4.66
C LEU A 750 10.23 8.88 -5.24
N ILE A 751 9.04 9.34 -4.85
CA ILE A 751 8.48 10.62 -5.33
C ILE A 751 9.34 11.81 -4.87
N GLU A 752 9.86 11.79 -3.65
CA GLU A 752 10.83 12.80 -3.17
C GLU A 752 12.08 12.83 -4.06
N ASN A 753 12.59 11.66 -4.44
CA ASN A 753 13.84 11.49 -5.17
C ASN A 753 13.66 11.40 -6.69
N SER A 754 12.47 11.70 -7.22
CA SER A 754 12.19 11.71 -8.65
C SER A 754 12.43 13.10 -9.25
N PRO A 755 13.46 13.34 -10.08
CA PRO A 755 13.64 14.62 -10.75
C PRO A 755 12.39 15.11 -11.52
N ALA A 756 11.65 14.19 -12.16
CA ALA A 756 10.47 14.51 -12.95
C ALA A 756 9.24 14.88 -12.10
N LEU A 757 9.06 14.26 -10.92
CA LEU A 757 7.83 14.38 -10.13
C LEU A 757 7.98 15.27 -8.88
N SER A 758 9.19 15.35 -8.32
CA SER A 758 9.44 15.99 -7.02
C SER A 758 9.15 17.49 -6.99
N SER A 759 9.39 18.22 -8.08
CA SER A 759 9.29 19.68 -8.12
C SER A 759 7.93 20.23 -7.66
N ARG A 760 6.83 19.57 -8.05
CA ARG A 760 5.46 19.96 -7.66
C ARG A 760 5.21 19.77 -6.17
N ILE A 761 5.73 18.68 -5.60
CA ILE A 761 5.50 18.29 -4.21
C ILE A 761 6.44 19.06 -3.28
N LEU A 762 7.74 19.06 -3.56
CA LEU A 762 8.74 19.79 -2.79
C LEU A 762 8.49 21.30 -2.84
N GLY A 763 8.15 21.86 -4.00
CA GLY A 763 7.80 23.27 -4.13
C GLY A 763 6.53 23.65 -3.34
N GLY A 764 5.52 22.79 -3.36
CA GLY A 764 4.28 22.97 -2.60
C GLY A 764 4.49 22.93 -1.09
N LEU A 765 5.27 21.96 -0.60
CA LEU A 765 5.64 21.83 0.81
C LEU A 765 6.52 23.00 1.27
N ALA A 766 7.53 23.38 0.47
CA ALA A 766 8.41 24.49 0.79
C ALA A 766 7.66 25.82 0.89
N ALA A 767 6.62 26.02 0.07
CA ALA A 767 5.73 27.18 0.18
C ALA A 767 4.93 27.22 1.50
N GLN A 768 4.79 26.08 2.18
CA GLN A 768 4.23 25.96 3.54
C GLN A 768 5.31 25.92 4.64
N GLY A 769 6.59 26.18 4.31
CA GLY A 769 7.69 26.15 5.26
C GLY A 769 8.24 24.76 5.58
N VAL A 770 7.79 23.72 4.86
CA VAL A 770 8.23 22.34 5.04
C VAL A 770 9.22 21.98 3.94
N SER A 771 10.51 21.85 4.28
CA SER A 771 11.59 21.62 3.31
C SER A 771 12.47 20.45 3.72
N GLN A 772 13.08 19.78 2.74
CA GLN A 772 14.10 18.75 3.00
C GLN A 772 15.12 19.19 4.05
N GLY A 773 15.47 18.29 4.96
CA GLY A 773 16.34 18.58 6.11
C GLY A 773 15.64 19.23 7.32
N SER A 774 14.33 19.50 7.27
CA SER A 774 13.56 19.87 8.47
C SER A 774 12.92 18.63 9.12
N ALA A 775 12.70 18.69 10.44
CA ALA A 775 12.00 17.64 11.17
C ALA A 775 10.55 17.49 10.69
N ASP A 776 9.90 18.60 10.32
CA ASP A 776 8.53 18.60 9.81
C ASP A 776 8.41 17.84 8.48
N PHE A 777 9.40 18.01 7.60
CA PHE A 777 9.45 17.28 6.33
C PHE A 777 9.62 15.78 6.57
N GLU A 778 10.54 15.39 7.44
CA GLU A 778 10.78 13.98 7.77
C GLU A 778 9.59 13.32 8.45
N ASN A 779 8.90 14.03 9.35
CA ASN A 779 7.67 13.54 9.97
C ASN A 779 6.54 13.41 8.95
N PHE A 780 6.38 14.37 8.03
CA PHE A 780 5.38 14.32 6.97
C PHE A 780 5.57 13.07 6.09
N PHE A 781 6.79 12.81 5.61
CA PHE A 781 7.07 11.64 4.78
C PHE A 781 6.99 10.32 5.57
N TYR A 782 7.32 10.31 6.86
CA TYR A 782 7.12 9.13 7.70
C TYR A 782 5.63 8.77 7.88
N ILE A 783 4.77 9.78 8.14
CA ILE A 783 3.32 9.60 8.23
C ILE A 783 2.76 9.16 6.86
N PHE A 784 3.23 9.80 5.78
CA PHE A 784 2.78 9.43 4.44
C PHE A 784 3.14 7.99 4.10
N GLN A 785 4.38 7.56 4.39
CA GLN A 785 4.79 6.17 4.19
C GLN A 785 3.98 5.21 5.06
N SER A 786 3.69 5.57 6.31
CA SER A 786 2.85 4.78 7.21
C SER A 786 1.44 4.52 6.65
N VAL A 787 0.89 5.46 5.87
CA VAL A 787 -0.37 5.28 5.15
C VAL A 787 -0.16 4.42 3.90
N MET A 788 0.91 4.66 3.14
CA MET A 788 1.15 4.04 1.83
C MET A 788 1.58 2.56 1.90
N ASP A 789 2.17 2.10 3.00
CA ASP A 789 2.71 0.73 3.14
C ASP A 789 1.75 -0.39 2.71
N SER A 790 0.44 -0.16 2.82
CA SER A 790 -0.62 -1.10 2.42
C SER A 790 -0.56 -1.60 0.97
N THR A 791 0.13 -0.87 0.11
CA THR A 791 0.16 -1.09 -1.34
C THR A 791 1.52 -0.77 -1.96
N ASP A 792 2.49 -0.38 -1.14
CA ASP A 792 3.83 -0.03 -1.58
C ASP A 792 4.62 -1.29 -1.96
N PRO A 793 5.22 -1.37 -3.15
CA PRO A 793 6.01 -2.53 -3.58
C PRO A 793 7.05 -3.00 -2.57
N VAL A 794 7.63 -2.09 -1.78
CA VAL A 794 8.63 -2.42 -0.75
C VAL A 794 8.11 -3.48 0.23
N SER A 795 6.80 -3.44 0.53
CA SER A 795 6.12 -4.37 1.45
C SER A 795 5.82 -5.73 0.83
N PHE A 796 5.80 -5.86 -0.50
CA PHE A 796 5.34 -7.06 -1.21
C PHE A 796 6.43 -7.75 -2.05
N ALA A 797 7.57 -7.09 -2.25
CA ALA A 797 8.66 -7.54 -3.13
C ALA A 797 9.27 -8.88 -2.71
N LYS A 798 9.53 -9.09 -1.41
CA LYS A 798 10.03 -10.37 -0.88
C LYS A 798 9.02 -11.51 -1.11
N ASP A 799 7.74 -11.24 -0.89
CA ASP A 799 6.66 -12.20 -1.15
C ASP A 799 6.56 -12.54 -2.65
N LEU A 800 6.76 -11.54 -3.54
CA LEU A 800 6.78 -11.76 -4.98
C LEU A 800 7.95 -12.67 -5.39
N GLY A 801 9.17 -12.38 -4.93
CA GLY A 801 10.36 -13.19 -5.21
C GLY A 801 10.26 -14.62 -4.66
N THR A 802 9.56 -14.80 -3.52
CA THR A 802 9.29 -16.11 -2.94
C THR A 802 8.30 -16.91 -3.78
N SER A 803 7.24 -16.27 -4.27
CA SER A 803 6.09 -16.91 -4.91
C SER A 803 6.20 -17.05 -6.43
N THR A 804 7.10 -16.29 -7.08
CA THR A 804 7.16 -16.16 -8.54
C THR A 804 8.57 -16.38 -9.05
N ARG A 805 8.74 -17.28 -10.02
CA ARG A 805 10.05 -17.59 -10.61
C ARG A 805 10.31 -16.86 -11.93
N ASN A 806 9.27 -16.57 -12.70
CA ASN A 806 9.40 -15.99 -14.03
C ASN A 806 9.23 -14.47 -13.97
N ILE A 807 10.16 -13.80 -13.27
CA ILE A 807 10.17 -12.34 -13.11
C ILE A 807 11.21 -11.72 -14.04
N LEU A 808 10.80 -10.70 -14.80
CA LEU A 808 11.72 -9.75 -15.41
C LEU A 808 11.48 -8.40 -14.77
N ILE A 809 12.51 -7.79 -14.20
CA ILE A 809 12.48 -6.40 -13.78
C ILE A 809 13.53 -5.63 -14.58
N SER A 810 13.16 -4.48 -15.12
CA SER A 810 14.10 -3.66 -15.89
C SER A 810 14.20 -2.26 -15.36
N GLU A 811 15.35 -1.67 -15.56
CA GLU A 811 15.56 -0.25 -15.37
C GLU A 811 16.25 0.40 -16.56
N VAL A 812 16.10 1.71 -16.66
CA VAL A 812 16.95 2.55 -17.49
C VAL A 812 17.95 3.21 -16.55
N VAL A 813 19.24 3.05 -16.82
CA VAL A 813 20.30 3.71 -16.03
C VAL A 813 20.20 5.22 -16.24
N GLY A 814 20.10 5.98 -15.14
CA GLY A 814 19.89 7.43 -15.18
C GLY A 814 18.44 7.85 -15.45
N ASP A 815 17.46 7.03 -15.05
CA ASP A 815 16.04 7.38 -15.15
C ASP A 815 15.68 8.54 -14.20
N ASP A 816 15.01 9.56 -14.74
CA ASP A 816 14.61 10.77 -14.00
C ASP A 816 13.19 10.68 -13.43
N THR A 817 12.41 9.66 -13.79
CA THR A 817 11.04 9.49 -13.33
C THR A 817 10.97 8.54 -12.16
N VAL A 818 11.52 7.34 -12.32
CA VAL A 818 11.73 6.40 -11.22
C VAL A 818 13.24 6.33 -10.98
N PRO A 819 13.75 6.87 -9.87
CA PRO A 819 15.18 6.79 -9.57
C PRO A 819 15.62 5.33 -9.49
N ASN A 820 16.82 5.04 -10.01
CA ASN A 820 17.43 3.71 -9.87
C ASN A 820 17.62 3.37 -8.38
N GLU A 821 18.08 4.34 -7.58
CA GLU A 821 18.20 4.26 -6.13
C GLU A 821 18.17 5.67 -5.50
N ALA A 822 17.94 5.75 -4.19
CA ALA A 822 18.02 7.00 -3.41
C ALA A 822 18.83 6.84 -2.10
N ASN A 823 19.67 5.81 -2.04
CA ASN A 823 20.55 5.51 -0.95
C ASN A 823 21.83 6.37 -1.01
N VAL A 824 22.55 6.25 -2.12
CA VAL A 824 23.87 6.84 -2.39
C VAL A 824 23.73 8.18 -3.10
N ASN A 825 22.76 8.31 -4.01
CA ASN A 825 22.50 9.53 -4.78
C ASN A 825 21.11 10.15 -4.48
N PRO A 826 20.82 10.56 -3.23
CA PRO A 826 19.56 11.23 -2.93
C PRO A 826 19.44 12.59 -3.63
N LEU A 827 18.22 12.96 -4.02
CA LEU A 827 17.92 14.19 -4.74
C LEU A 827 17.94 15.41 -3.80
N GLY A 828 18.75 16.41 -4.15
CA GLY A 828 18.79 17.69 -3.44
C GLY A 828 19.34 17.53 -2.02
N ASN A 829 18.53 17.87 -1.01
CA ASN A 829 18.89 17.72 0.41
C ASN A 829 18.15 16.54 1.06
N ALA A 830 17.60 15.61 0.28
CA ALA A 830 17.01 14.39 0.81
C ALA A 830 18.05 13.63 1.66
N PHE A 831 17.58 13.01 2.73
CA PHE A 831 18.37 11.98 3.39
C PHE A 831 18.34 10.70 2.57
N SER A 832 19.36 9.88 2.77
CA SER A 832 19.45 8.55 2.20
C SER A 832 18.19 7.71 2.52
N ALA A 833 17.71 7.01 1.49
CA ALA A 833 16.51 6.18 1.49
C ALA A 833 16.80 4.84 0.79
N PRO A 834 17.36 3.85 1.51
CA PRO A 834 17.88 2.61 0.93
C PRO A 834 16.83 1.67 0.34
N LEU A 835 15.54 1.91 0.61
CA LEU A 835 14.41 1.14 0.10
C LEU A 835 13.75 1.75 -1.14
N ALA A 836 14.17 2.95 -1.57
CA ALA A 836 13.52 3.70 -2.64
C ALA A 836 14.21 3.53 -3.99
N GLY A 837 13.42 3.23 -5.01
CA GLY A 837 13.88 3.11 -6.39
C GLY A 837 13.76 1.69 -6.95
N THR A 838 14.34 1.49 -8.14
CA THR A 838 14.28 0.22 -8.86
C THR A 838 15.26 -0.82 -8.31
N GLU A 839 16.50 -0.47 -8.03
CA GLU A 839 17.51 -1.41 -7.52
C GLU A 839 17.17 -1.96 -6.14
N PRO A 840 16.70 -1.15 -5.16
CA PRO A 840 16.20 -1.70 -3.89
C PRO A 840 15.03 -2.66 -4.06
N LEU A 841 14.14 -2.41 -5.03
CA LEU A 841 13.04 -3.32 -5.34
C LEU A 841 13.57 -4.65 -5.91
N MET A 842 14.56 -4.60 -6.82
CA MET A 842 15.25 -5.79 -7.33
C MET A 842 15.89 -6.60 -6.20
N ALA A 843 16.56 -5.93 -5.26
CA ALA A 843 17.22 -6.57 -4.12
C ALA A 843 16.23 -7.23 -3.15
N LEU A 844 15.07 -6.62 -2.91
CA LEU A 844 14.01 -7.25 -2.11
C LEU A 844 13.40 -8.48 -2.80
N ILE A 845 13.23 -8.45 -4.13
CA ILE A 845 12.81 -9.63 -4.90
C ILE A 845 13.87 -10.74 -4.80
N ASP A 846 15.15 -10.37 -4.88
CA ASP A 846 16.27 -11.32 -4.75
C ASP A 846 16.31 -12.00 -3.37
N LEU A 847 16.14 -11.20 -2.30
CA LEU A 847 15.96 -11.72 -0.93
C LEU A 847 14.75 -12.65 -0.79
N GLY A 848 13.67 -12.43 -1.55
CA GLY A 848 12.57 -13.37 -1.63
C GLY A 848 12.93 -14.69 -2.33
N SER A 849 13.71 -14.60 -3.41
CA SER A 849 14.11 -15.74 -4.23
C SER A 849 15.11 -16.68 -3.53
N GLU A 850 16.11 -16.11 -2.85
CA GLU A 850 17.19 -16.85 -2.16
C GLU A 850 17.06 -16.88 -0.63
N GLY A 851 16.02 -16.23 -0.07
CA GLY A 851 15.91 -15.99 1.37
C GLY A 851 16.91 -14.95 1.85
N ASN A 852 17.26 -14.99 3.14
CA ASN A 852 18.20 -14.04 3.78
C ASN A 852 19.66 -14.18 3.31
N SER A 853 19.91 -14.85 2.18
CA SER A 853 21.21 -14.98 1.52
C SER A 853 21.29 -14.22 0.19
N GLY A 854 20.18 -13.62 -0.27
CA GLY A 854 20.15 -12.82 -1.49
C GLY A 854 21.06 -11.60 -1.38
N ILE A 855 21.85 -11.38 -2.43
CA ILE A 855 22.77 -10.24 -2.58
C ILE A 855 22.73 -9.89 -4.07
N LEU A 856 21.98 -8.87 -4.45
CA LEU A 856 21.65 -8.59 -5.85
C LEU A 856 22.91 -8.52 -6.74
N ALA A 857 23.96 -7.89 -6.22
CA ALA A 857 25.23 -7.68 -6.93
C ALA A 857 25.96 -8.97 -7.35
N ASN A 858 25.71 -10.10 -6.68
CA ASN A 858 26.37 -11.36 -7.01
C ASN A 858 25.72 -12.09 -8.21
N GLY A 859 24.50 -11.69 -8.61
CA GLY A 859 23.71 -12.30 -9.68
C GLY A 859 23.27 -13.76 -9.41
N THR A 860 23.31 -14.21 -8.16
CA THR A 860 22.67 -15.45 -7.67
C THR A 860 21.23 -15.09 -7.28
N GLY A 861 20.28 -15.96 -7.60
CA GLY A 861 18.85 -15.67 -7.39
C GLY A 861 18.28 -14.90 -8.56
N VAL A 862 18.49 -13.59 -8.58
CA VAL A 862 18.13 -12.69 -9.69
C VAL A 862 19.34 -12.50 -10.61
N SER A 863 19.23 -12.98 -11.85
CA SER A 863 20.30 -12.83 -12.84
C SER A 863 20.44 -11.36 -13.27
N LEU A 864 21.66 -10.82 -13.25
CA LEU A 864 21.95 -9.48 -13.77
C LEU A 864 22.20 -9.52 -15.29
N VAL A 865 21.45 -8.70 -16.03
CA VAL A 865 21.56 -8.51 -17.48
C VAL A 865 22.09 -7.11 -17.76
N THR A 866 23.38 -7.04 -18.07
CA THR A 866 24.15 -5.80 -18.16
C THR A 866 24.91 -5.71 -19.48
N SER A 867 25.63 -4.60 -19.69
CA SER A 867 26.55 -4.39 -20.82
C SER A 867 27.62 -5.48 -20.98
N ASN A 868 27.94 -6.22 -19.91
CA ASN A 868 28.90 -7.33 -19.92
C ASN A 868 28.25 -8.69 -20.20
N SER A 869 26.93 -8.77 -20.29
CA SER A 869 26.22 -10.02 -20.57
C SER A 869 26.43 -10.50 -22.00
N SER A 870 26.31 -11.81 -22.21
CA SER A 870 26.40 -12.44 -23.52
C SER A 870 25.05 -12.99 -23.98
N ALA A 871 24.90 -13.23 -25.29
CA ALA A 871 23.74 -13.93 -25.82
C ALA A 871 23.48 -15.27 -25.08
N ASN A 872 22.21 -15.59 -24.88
CA ASN A 872 21.69 -16.75 -24.14
C ASN A 872 21.92 -16.73 -22.61
N GLN A 873 22.22 -15.58 -22.00
CA GLN A 873 22.20 -15.38 -20.54
C GLN A 873 20.87 -14.79 -20.05
N GLY A 874 20.81 -14.48 -18.74
CA GLY A 874 19.67 -13.85 -18.08
C GLY A 874 18.59 -14.85 -17.69
N ALA A 875 18.94 -15.87 -16.90
CA ALA A 875 17.96 -16.82 -16.38
C ALA A 875 16.94 -16.10 -15.49
N LEU A 876 15.68 -16.55 -15.49
CA LEU A 876 14.64 -15.95 -14.66
C LEU A 876 14.75 -16.45 -13.21
N PRO A 877 14.50 -15.59 -12.19
CA PRO A 877 14.19 -14.16 -12.33
C PRO A 877 15.40 -13.33 -12.78
N ALA A 878 15.17 -12.26 -13.55
CA ALA A 878 16.22 -11.45 -14.15
C ALA A 878 16.01 -9.94 -13.93
N ALA A 879 17.11 -9.22 -13.67
CA ALA A 879 17.19 -7.77 -13.62
C ALA A 879 17.94 -7.25 -14.84
N SER A 880 17.29 -6.42 -15.68
CA SER A 880 17.83 -5.94 -16.95
C SER A 880 18.09 -4.44 -16.93
N PHE A 881 19.33 -4.07 -17.23
CA PHE A 881 19.83 -2.71 -17.17
C PHE A 881 19.95 -2.16 -18.60
N PHE A 882 19.15 -1.16 -18.95
CA PHE A 882 19.23 -0.49 -20.25
C PHE A 882 20.05 0.80 -20.15
N ALA A 883 20.92 1.04 -21.13
CA ALA A 883 21.73 2.25 -21.18
C ALA A 883 20.83 3.48 -21.36
N GLY A 884 21.06 4.54 -20.58
CA GLY A 884 20.28 5.79 -20.62
C GLY A 884 21.12 7.06 -20.65
N ASP A 885 22.42 6.96 -20.97
CA ASP A 885 23.37 8.08 -20.99
C ASP A 885 22.89 9.24 -21.88
N ASN A 886 22.34 8.93 -23.05
CA ASN A 886 21.66 9.89 -23.92
C ASN A 886 20.16 9.57 -24.00
N PRO A 887 19.30 10.23 -23.21
CA PRO A 887 17.86 9.93 -23.14
C PRO A 887 17.10 10.19 -24.46
N CYS A 888 17.72 10.83 -25.44
CA CYS A 888 17.11 11.09 -26.75
C CYS A 888 17.45 10.03 -27.80
N ALA A 889 18.43 9.15 -27.56
CA ALA A 889 18.90 8.13 -28.51
C ALA A 889 19.07 6.73 -27.89
N ASP A 890 19.42 6.67 -26.60
CA ASP A 890 19.47 5.45 -25.79
C ASP A 890 18.10 5.24 -25.10
N ALA A 891 17.99 4.31 -24.15
CA ALA A 891 16.73 4.12 -23.43
C ALA A 891 16.41 5.34 -22.54
N ASN A 892 15.12 5.55 -22.31
CA ASN A 892 14.57 6.54 -21.38
C ASN A 892 13.31 5.96 -20.71
N HIS A 893 12.76 6.65 -19.71
CA HIS A 893 11.61 6.15 -18.96
C HIS A 893 10.43 5.71 -19.85
N GLY A 894 10.12 6.48 -20.88
CA GLY A 894 9.01 6.24 -21.82
C GLY A 894 9.27 5.18 -22.89
N THR A 895 10.49 4.65 -22.98
CA THR A 895 10.92 3.79 -24.10
C THR A 895 10.04 2.57 -24.33
N PHE A 896 9.60 1.90 -23.26
CA PHE A 896 8.78 0.68 -23.38
C PHE A 896 7.38 0.94 -23.97
N VAL A 897 6.89 2.17 -23.92
CA VAL A 897 5.50 2.51 -24.23
C VAL A 897 5.37 3.56 -25.35
N GLY A 898 6.44 4.31 -25.61
CA GLY A 898 6.55 5.32 -26.65
C GLY A 898 8.01 5.48 -27.11
N PRO A 899 8.51 4.61 -27.99
CA PRO A 899 9.94 4.55 -28.35
C PRO A 899 10.41 5.68 -29.27
N GLN A 900 9.49 6.47 -29.82
CA GLN A 900 9.80 7.62 -30.64
C GLN A 900 8.84 8.76 -30.30
N THR A 901 9.40 9.93 -30.03
CA THR A 901 8.63 11.16 -29.81
C THR A 901 8.96 12.16 -30.92
N GLN A 902 7.96 12.97 -31.30
CA GLN A 902 8.19 14.05 -32.25
C GLN A 902 8.96 15.20 -31.59
N ALA A 903 9.51 16.10 -32.41
CA ALA A 903 10.14 17.30 -31.90
C ALA A 903 9.13 18.17 -31.14
N ASP A 904 9.43 18.41 -29.87
CA ASP A 904 8.65 19.28 -28.99
C ASP A 904 9.58 20.32 -28.36
N PRO A 905 9.49 21.60 -28.76
CA PRO A 905 10.31 22.65 -28.16
C PRO A 905 10.09 22.86 -26.65
N GLU A 906 8.99 22.36 -26.09
CA GLU A 906 8.70 22.40 -24.65
C GLU A 906 9.35 21.24 -23.88
N ASP A 907 9.76 20.17 -24.57
CA ASP A 907 10.61 19.13 -24.00
C ASP A 907 12.04 19.65 -23.85
N LEU A 908 12.38 20.05 -22.62
CA LEU A 908 13.71 20.58 -22.29
C LEU A 908 14.82 19.52 -22.37
N ARG A 909 14.48 18.23 -22.34
CA ARG A 909 15.44 17.12 -22.35
C ARG A 909 15.73 16.67 -23.78
N CYS A 910 14.69 16.48 -24.58
CA CYS A 910 14.78 16.07 -25.97
C CYS A 910 13.99 16.98 -26.92
N PRO A 911 14.40 18.26 -27.10
CA PRO A 911 13.64 19.23 -27.90
C PRO A 911 13.51 18.85 -29.39
N GLY A 912 14.40 17.98 -29.88
CA GLY A 912 14.34 17.41 -31.23
C GLY A 912 13.51 16.13 -31.34
N GLY A 913 12.87 15.69 -30.25
CA GLY A 913 12.28 14.37 -30.11
C GLY A 913 13.30 13.31 -29.68
N SER A 914 12.80 12.11 -29.40
CA SER A 914 13.60 10.94 -29.01
C SER A 914 13.43 9.80 -30.02
N ASN A 915 14.45 8.96 -30.14
CA ASN A 915 14.42 7.73 -30.93
C ASN A 915 15.15 6.60 -30.22
N THR A 916 14.40 5.80 -29.48
CA THR A 916 14.88 4.75 -28.58
C THR A 916 14.46 3.34 -29.05
N VAL A 917 14.08 3.22 -30.34
CA VAL A 917 13.52 2.00 -30.95
C VAL A 917 14.37 0.75 -30.74
N ALA A 918 15.69 0.88 -30.77
CA ALA A 918 16.59 -0.25 -30.55
C ALA A 918 16.45 -0.84 -29.14
N ALA A 919 16.31 0.02 -28.12
CA ALA A 919 16.10 -0.39 -26.74
C ALA A 919 14.68 -0.95 -26.54
N PHE A 920 13.67 -0.30 -27.12
CA PHE A 920 12.29 -0.80 -27.08
C PHE A 920 12.14 -2.19 -27.69
N ALA A 921 12.74 -2.43 -28.86
CA ALA A 921 12.69 -3.74 -29.50
C ALA A 921 13.31 -4.83 -28.61
N GLU A 922 14.41 -4.52 -27.92
CA GLU A 922 15.05 -5.43 -26.98
C GLU A 922 14.22 -5.62 -25.70
N MET A 923 13.62 -4.57 -25.13
CA MET A 923 12.70 -4.67 -23.99
C MET A 923 11.52 -5.60 -24.31
N VAL A 924 10.84 -5.40 -25.44
CA VAL A 924 9.72 -6.25 -25.88
C VAL A 924 10.16 -7.69 -26.12
N ARG A 925 11.36 -7.89 -26.70
CA ARG A 925 11.93 -9.23 -26.92
C ARG A 925 12.19 -9.93 -25.59
N GLN A 926 12.78 -9.24 -24.60
CA GLN A 926 12.98 -9.78 -23.25
C GLN A 926 11.65 -10.13 -22.59
N THR A 927 10.63 -9.26 -22.66
CA THR A 927 9.28 -9.55 -22.16
C THR A 927 8.67 -10.79 -22.82
N ALA A 928 8.77 -10.92 -24.15
CA ALA A 928 8.28 -12.09 -24.88
C ALA A 928 9.01 -13.38 -24.49
N LEU A 929 10.30 -13.31 -24.18
CA LEU A 929 11.07 -14.46 -23.68
C LEU A 929 10.68 -14.83 -22.25
N THR A 930 10.45 -13.85 -21.38
CA THR A 930 9.95 -14.06 -20.02
C THR A 930 8.59 -14.77 -20.02
N ILE A 931 7.68 -14.35 -20.90
CA ILE A 931 6.36 -15.00 -21.09
C ILE A 931 6.50 -16.45 -21.55
N ASN A 932 7.57 -16.79 -22.28
CA ASN A 932 7.85 -18.15 -22.73
C ASN A 932 8.76 -18.93 -21.77
N ASP A 933 9.04 -18.41 -20.57
CA ASP A 933 9.92 -19.02 -19.56
C ASP A 933 11.29 -19.44 -20.12
N VAL A 934 11.94 -18.51 -20.81
CA VAL A 934 13.29 -18.70 -21.33
C VAL A 934 14.21 -17.53 -20.94
N PRO A 935 15.53 -17.76 -20.80
CA PRO A 935 16.47 -16.72 -20.43
C PRO A 935 16.34 -15.50 -21.34
N VAL A 936 16.39 -14.29 -20.78
CA VAL A 936 15.94 -13.08 -21.48
C VAL A 936 16.87 -12.65 -22.62
N LEU A 937 18.10 -13.18 -22.72
CA LEU A 937 19.00 -12.96 -23.86
C LEU A 937 19.04 -14.14 -24.86
N THR A 938 18.10 -15.08 -24.78
CA THR A 938 18.05 -16.26 -25.66
C THR A 938 17.87 -15.87 -27.13
N THR A 939 18.67 -16.48 -28.01
CA THR A 939 18.47 -16.40 -29.46
C THR A 939 17.51 -17.49 -29.92
N THR A 940 16.34 -17.11 -30.43
CA THR A 940 15.28 -18.07 -30.81
C THR A 940 15.26 -18.39 -32.31
N ALA A 941 15.78 -17.51 -33.16
CA ALA A 941 15.85 -17.70 -34.61
C ALA A 941 16.91 -16.80 -35.28
N PRO A 942 17.35 -17.11 -36.52
CA PRO A 942 18.16 -16.19 -37.31
C PRO A 942 17.45 -14.84 -37.51
N GLY A 943 17.98 -13.78 -36.91
CA GLY A 943 17.39 -12.43 -36.91
C GLY A 943 16.61 -12.05 -35.65
N ASN A 944 16.33 -13.01 -34.75
CA ASN A 944 15.85 -12.74 -33.38
C ASN A 944 17.00 -12.98 -32.39
N VAL A 945 17.99 -12.09 -32.43
CA VAL A 945 19.23 -12.13 -31.65
C VAL A 945 19.21 -10.96 -30.66
N ALA A 946 19.67 -11.19 -29.43
CA ALA A 946 19.79 -10.15 -28.41
C ALA A 946 20.62 -8.95 -28.90
N ASN A 947 20.10 -7.73 -28.69
CA ASN A 947 20.84 -6.50 -28.94
C ASN A 947 21.59 -6.08 -27.67
N LEU A 948 22.84 -6.49 -27.53
CA LEU A 948 23.63 -6.19 -26.34
C LEU A 948 24.07 -4.72 -26.25
N ASN A 949 24.03 -3.97 -27.35
CA ASN A 949 24.51 -2.58 -27.40
C ASN A 949 23.57 -1.59 -26.71
N VAL A 950 22.34 -1.99 -26.37
CA VAL A 950 21.38 -1.14 -25.65
C VAL A 950 21.39 -1.42 -24.15
N LEU A 951 22.22 -2.36 -23.68
CA LEU A 951 22.37 -2.70 -22.28
C LEU A 951 23.38 -1.77 -21.61
N GLY A 952 23.07 -1.39 -20.37
CA GLY A 952 23.89 -0.55 -19.51
C GLY A 952 24.45 -1.33 -18.32
N SER A 953 25.02 -0.60 -17.37
CA SER A 953 25.44 -1.15 -16.07
C SER A 953 25.18 -0.10 -15.01
N SER A 954 24.70 -0.54 -13.85
CA SER A 954 24.57 0.32 -12.68
C SER A 954 25.85 0.26 -11.85
N ASP A 955 26.32 1.43 -11.43
CA ASP A 955 27.45 1.56 -10.50
C ASP A 955 27.02 1.46 -9.02
N THR A 956 25.71 1.36 -8.75
CA THR A 956 25.13 1.37 -7.39
C THR A 956 24.51 0.05 -6.96
N VAL A 957 24.48 -0.96 -7.83
CA VAL A 957 23.87 -2.27 -7.53
C VAL A 957 24.46 -2.94 -6.28
N GLU A 958 25.74 -2.72 -5.99
CA GLU A 958 26.45 -3.17 -4.78
C GLU A 958 25.89 -2.54 -3.49
N ASN A 959 25.31 -1.34 -3.59
CA ASN A 959 24.71 -0.60 -2.49
C ASN A 959 23.18 -0.76 -2.43
N ALA A 960 22.59 -1.69 -3.21
CA ALA A 960 21.16 -1.97 -3.12
C ALA A 960 20.85 -2.50 -1.71
N LEU A 961 20.08 -1.75 -0.92
CA LEU A 961 19.80 -2.02 0.52
C LEU A 961 21.02 -1.92 1.47
N ASP A 962 22.13 -1.28 1.07
CA ASP A 962 23.41 -1.32 1.81
C ASP A 962 23.99 -2.74 1.96
N GLN A 963 23.88 -3.57 0.93
CA GLN A 963 24.37 -4.96 0.98
C GLN A 963 25.88 -5.10 1.26
N ASP A 964 26.68 -4.04 1.08
CA ASP A 964 28.15 -4.04 1.24
C ASP A 964 28.70 -3.18 2.41
N GLU A 965 27.85 -2.59 3.28
CA GLU A 965 28.29 -1.80 4.46
C GLU A 965 28.46 -2.58 5.78
#